data_AF-A0A6G0VQV4-F1
#
_entry.id   AF-A0A6G0VQV4-F1
#
_cell.length_a   1.000
_cell.length_b   1.000
_cell.length_c   1.000
_cell.angle_alpha   90.00
_cell.angle_beta   90.00
_cell.angle_gamma   90.00
#
_symmetry.space_group_name_H-M   'P 1'
#
loop_
_entity.id
_entity.type
_entity.pdbx_description
1 polymer ?
#
loop_
_entity_poly.entity_id
_entity_poly.type
_entity_poly.pdbx_seq_one_letter_code
_entity_poly.pdbx_strand_id
1 'polypeptide(L)'
;APAEIEIECLSTSPTSKSVVEDSQLNPPNDVANFCRKSLNDNEKYELIVKAWVPDITYKFPTSSKWKLKFQHSWLRSFPWLTYSAIEDGAYCRICVSFSQKNAGKGNHENLKAFIQTSFRSWKKALEKFKEHQNKLYHKDAIEDAHNFRLIFENKRNDVITEIDKGRKQQQLENRRKLTPIIRAILLCGRQGLALRGNRDYGPLLMKVSKENDGNFRAFLRYAIECGDIDLHQHLQTASINATYLSPRIQNEIIDAAGKIITNKIVERINKAKCFASIADETIDVSGIEQFSVCVRYVDEIEGEYVTREDFLCFVPVEIVTGEGLANTLLTTLNALGVNTLFMKGQGYDGARAMSGQYNGCAAIIKKICPEAVYVHCANHNLNLAITHACKITPIRNCLGTIKEIVNYFRKSNKAGLILKNKIKADVPEAKQTRLLKFCETRWVEHLNSLSLFYDVFEYICSALEELEVTTCKVDGVQPHTLLLSICTPQFIVALLVLKPIFSLTKNLSLSLQKVDCDLSSCVQYSNNLYEEINQMRENAESNFKNVFKQAMEMAEKTGAQMIIPRRVKNQIHRENYAGNPEAYYRKSIFIPFLDHYLDQLSSRFLDHSTLLLKIQNILPSKCIALDTDGIKETAHTLITEWPNEILGTSEDLIAEIVMWR
;
A
#
# COMPACT_ATOMS: atom_id res chain seq x y z
N ALA A 1 -43.16 -10.68 -38.42
CA ALA A 1 -44.04 -11.73 -38.95
C ALA A 1 -44.19 -12.82 -37.89
N PRO A 2 -45.17 -12.70 -36.98
CA PRO A 2 -45.62 -13.79 -36.13
C PRO A 2 -46.83 -14.45 -36.78
N ALA A 3 -46.93 -15.77 -36.76
CA ALA A 3 -48.14 -16.48 -37.19
C ALA A 3 -48.76 -17.16 -35.97
N GLU A 4 -49.65 -16.40 -35.31
CA GLU A 4 -50.83 -16.93 -34.62
C GLU A 4 -51.77 -17.53 -35.67
N ILE A 5 -52.35 -18.70 -35.39
CA ILE A 5 -53.69 -19.03 -35.91
C ILE A 5 -54.47 -19.79 -34.83
N GLU A 6 -55.44 -19.08 -34.26
CA GLU A 6 -56.57 -19.62 -33.50
C GLU A 6 -57.53 -20.40 -34.41
N ILE A 7 -58.25 -21.29 -33.74
CA ILE A 7 -59.24 -22.23 -34.24
C ILE A 7 -60.58 -21.52 -34.41
N GLU A 8 -61.30 -21.76 -35.51
CA GLU A 8 -62.77 -21.77 -35.46
C GLU A 8 -63.40 -22.79 -36.42
N CYS A 9 -64.34 -23.53 -35.85
CA CYS A 9 -65.12 -24.62 -36.43
C CYS A 9 -66.12 -24.13 -37.48
N LEU A 10 -66.48 -25.00 -38.45
CA LEU A 10 -67.89 -25.22 -38.80
C LEU A 10 -68.08 -26.55 -39.56
N SER A 11 -69.15 -27.19 -39.14
CA SER A 11 -69.66 -28.53 -39.43
C SER A 11 -70.15 -28.77 -40.86
N THR A 12 -69.98 -29.99 -41.37
CA THR A 12 -71.07 -30.78 -42.02
C THR A 12 -70.69 -32.27 -42.10
N SER A 13 -71.43 -33.12 -41.38
CA SER A 13 -71.61 -34.56 -41.60
C SER A 13 -72.69 -34.78 -42.68
N PRO A 14 -73.05 -36.02 -43.17
CA PRO A 14 -72.79 -37.37 -42.66
C PRO A 14 -72.36 -38.41 -43.74
N THR A 15 -71.85 -39.62 -43.46
CA THR A 15 -72.64 -40.81 -43.12
C THR A 15 -71.76 -42.05 -42.89
N SER A 16 -72.04 -42.74 -41.78
CA SER A 16 -72.06 -44.20 -41.52
C SER A 16 -71.00 -45.15 -42.11
N LYS A 17 -70.20 -45.78 -41.21
CA LYS A 17 -70.46 -47.14 -40.68
C LYS A 17 -69.38 -47.60 -39.67
N SER A 18 -69.85 -47.82 -38.45
CA SER A 18 -69.38 -48.75 -37.40
C SER A 18 -68.05 -49.52 -37.56
N VAL A 19 -67.10 -49.25 -36.64
CA VAL A 19 -66.36 -50.30 -35.89
C VAL A 19 -66.12 -49.76 -34.47
N VAL A 20 -66.45 -50.58 -33.47
CA VAL A 20 -66.20 -50.34 -32.05
C VAL A 20 -64.72 -50.66 -31.77
N GLU A 21 -63.92 -49.66 -31.40
CA GLU A 21 -62.58 -49.86 -30.81
C GLU A 21 -62.65 -49.60 -29.29
N ASP A 22 -62.31 -50.63 -28.52
CA ASP A 22 -62.20 -50.59 -27.06
C ASP A 22 -60.85 -49.98 -26.67
N SER A 23 -60.88 -48.88 -25.92
CA SER A 23 -59.72 -48.09 -25.49
C SER A 23 -58.95 -48.76 -24.35
N GLN A 24 -57.71 -49.20 -24.59
CA GLN A 24 -56.72 -49.44 -23.52
C GLN A 24 -56.06 -48.11 -23.14
N LEU A 25 -56.47 -47.51 -22.01
CA LEU A 25 -55.72 -46.43 -21.37
C LEU A 25 -54.37 -46.97 -20.88
N ASN A 26 -53.26 -46.44 -21.39
CA ASN A 26 -51.93 -46.69 -20.85
C ASN A 26 -51.85 -46.18 -19.40
N PRO A 27 -51.48 -47.02 -18.41
CA PRO A 27 -51.44 -46.58 -17.02
C PRO A 27 -50.34 -45.53 -16.79
N PRO A 28 -50.64 -44.41 -16.10
CA PRO A 28 -49.62 -43.45 -15.71
C PRO A 28 -48.64 -44.14 -14.76
N ASN A 29 -47.33 -44.00 -15.01
CA ASN A 29 -46.22 -44.63 -14.29
C ASN A 29 -46.03 -46.15 -14.49
N ASP A 30 -46.48 -46.71 -15.62
CA ASP A 30 -46.05 -48.04 -16.06
C ASP A 30 -44.53 -48.09 -16.30
N VAL A 31 -43.87 -49.11 -15.75
CA VAL A 31 -42.41 -49.33 -15.85
C VAL A 31 -41.89 -49.37 -17.29
N ALA A 32 -42.71 -49.79 -18.26
CA ALA A 32 -42.32 -49.84 -19.68
C ALA A 32 -41.96 -48.44 -20.22
N ASN A 33 -42.57 -47.38 -19.68
CA ASN A 33 -42.27 -46.00 -20.06
C ASN A 33 -40.87 -45.54 -19.62
N PHE A 34 -40.20 -46.29 -18.73
CA PHE A 34 -38.93 -45.94 -18.12
C PHE A 34 -37.77 -46.87 -18.54
N CYS A 35 -38.06 -48.12 -18.93
CA CYS A 35 -37.08 -49.20 -19.10
C CYS A 35 -36.04 -49.05 -20.24
N ARG A 36 -36.21 -48.08 -21.15
CA ARG A 36 -35.33 -47.88 -22.34
C ARG A 36 -34.84 -46.45 -22.54
N LYS A 37 -34.96 -45.60 -21.52
CA LYS A 37 -34.42 -44.23 -21.53
C LYS A 37 -33.54 -43.99 -20.31
N SER A 38 -32.70 -42.96 -20.38
CA SER A 38 -32.00 -42.47 -19.20
C SER A 38 -33.00 -41.73 -18.32
N LEU A 39 -33.09 -42.11 -17.04
CA LEU A 39 -34.03 -41.50 -16.10
C LEU A 39 -33.40 -40.30 -15.40
N ASN A 40 -34.13 -39.19 -15.34
CA ASN A 40 -33.79 -38.09 -14.43
C ASN A 40 -34.19 -38.45 -12.98
N ASP A 41 -33.76 -37.64 -12.02
CA ASP A 41 -33.95 -37.95 -10.59
C ASP A 41 -35.43 -37.96 -10.17
N ASN A 42 -36.28 -37.09 -10.74
CA ASN A 42 -37.73 -37.12 -10.51
C ASN A 42 -38.34 -38.43 -11.02
N GLU A 43 -37.97 -38.87 -12.23
CA GLU A 43 -38.47 -40.11 -12.84
C GLU A 43 -38.00 -41.36 -12.08
N LYS A 44 -36.75 -41.37 -11.58
CA LYS A 44 -36.28 -42.44 -10.68
C LYS A 44 -37.11 -42.48 -9.40
N TYR A 45 -37.36 -41.32 -8.79
CA TYR A 45 -38.18 -41.24 -7.58
C TYR A 45 -39.62 -41.74 -7.82
N GLU A 46 -40.24 -41.32 -8.92
CA GLU A 46 -41.57 -41.78 -9.32
C GLU A 46 -41.61 -43.29 -9.56
N LEU A 47 -40.61 -43.86 -10.23
CA LEU A 47 -40.58 -45.30 -10.50
C LEU A 47 -40.34 -46.15 -9.23
N ILE A 48 -39.56 -45.65 -8.27
CA ILE A 48 -39.30 -46.36 -7.01
C ILE A 48 -40.52 -46.29 -6.08
N VAL A 49 -41.13 -45.11 -5.95
CA VAL A 49 -42.14 -44.80 -4.92
C VAL A 49 -43.56 -44.90 -5.45
N LYS A 50 -43.80 -44.44 -6.69
CA LYS A 50 -45.13 -44.27 -7.31
C LYS A 50 -45.32 -45.14 -8.56
N ALA A 51 -44.52 -46.20 -8.72
CA ALA A 51 -44.66 -47.16 -9.82
C ALA A 51 -46.12 -47.67 -9.90
N TRP A 52 -46.67 -47.75 -11.11
CA TRP A 52 -47.98 -48.34 -11.28
C TRP A 52 -47.97 -49.81 -10.83
N VAL A 53 -49.00 -50.19 -10.08
CA VAL A 53 -49.23 -51.56 -9.62
C VAL A 53 -50.65 -51.95 -10.03
N PRO A 54 -50.85 -53.11 -10.69
CA PRO A 54 -52.19 -53.55 -11.06
C PRO A 54 -53.07 -53.74 -9.82
N ASP A 55 -54.31 -53.28 -9.88
CA ASP A 55 -55.33 -53.52 -8.85
C ASP A 55 -55.66 -55.01 -8.72
N ILE A 56 -56.11 -55.49 -7.55
CA ILE A 56 -56.48 -56.90 -7.31
C ILE A 56 -57.51 -57.45 -8.31
N THR A 57 -58.32 -56.58 -8.89
CA THR A 57 -59.33 -56.93 -9.90
C THR A 57 -58.78 -57.02 -11.33
N TYR A 58 -57.50 -56.67 -11.55
CA TYR A 58 -56.87 -56.66 -12.85
C TYR A 58 -56.73 -58.09 -13.43
N LYS A 59 -57.16 -58.26 -14.68
CA LYS A 59 -57.12 -59.55 -15.38
C LYS A 59 -55.84 -59.68 -16.20
N PHE A 60 -54.85 -60.39 -15.66
CA PHE A 60 -53.62 -60.69 -16.38
C PHE A 60 -53.86 -61.55 -17.64
N PRO A 61 -53.20 -61.25 -18.77
CA PRO A 61 -53.21 -62.08 -19.97
C PRO A 61 -52.73 -63.51 -19.68
N THR A 62 -53.29 -64.47 -20.42
CA THR A 62 -52.90 -65.90 -20.29
C THR A 62 -52.06 -66.33 -21.49
N SER A 63 -50.98 -67.08 -21.22
CA SER A 63 -50.13 -67.61 -22.29
C SER A 63 -50.84 -68.70 -23.09
N SER A 64 -50.77 -68.62 -24.43
CA SER A 64 -51.50 -69.44 -25.40
C SER A 64 -51.20 -70.95 -25.34
N LYS A 65 -50.04 -71.38 -24.79
CA LYS A 65 -49.67 -72.81 -24.71
C LYS A 65 -50.03 -73.52 -23.40
N TRP A 66 -50.10 -72.81 -22.26
CA TRP A 66 -50.20 -73.45 -20.93
C TRP A 66 -51.19 -72.76 -19.97
N LYS A 67 -51.94 -71.74 -20.43
CA LYS A 67 -52.88 -70.94 -19.60
C LYS A 67 -52.27 -70.34 -18.32
N LEU A 68 -50.94 -70.16 -18.28
CA LEU A 68 -50.24 -69.53 -17.16
C LEU A 68 -50.36 -68.00 -17.26
N LYS A 69 -50.47 -67.33 -16.10
CA LYS A 69 -50.56 -65.87 -15.96
C LYS A 69 -49.76 -65.36 -14.76
N PHE A 70 -49.42 -64.08 -14.78
CA PHE A 70 -48.84 -63.38 -13.63
C PHE A 70 -49.76 -63.47 -12.41
N GLN A 71 -49.19 -63.53 -11.20
CA GLN A 71 -49.94 -63.64 -9.95
C GLN A 71 -49.73 -62.40 -9.08
N HIS A 72 -50.82 -61.81 -8.58
CA HIS A 72 -50.75 -60.67 -7.64
C HIS A 72 -49.92 -60.98 -6.39
N SER A 73 -49.95 -62.23 -5.91
CA SER A 73 -49.19 -62.65 -4.73
C SER A 73 -47.68 -62.42 -4.89
N TRP A 74 -47.15 -62.44 -6.12
CA TRP A 74 -45.73 -62.20 -6.39
C TRP A 74 -45.30 -60.75 -6.11
N LEU A 75 -46.19 -59.77 -6.30
CA LEU A 75 -45.91 -58.37 -5.96
C LEU A 75 -45.72 -58.18 -4.44
N ARG A 76 -46.41 -59.00 -3.64
CA ARG A 76 -46.25 -59.01 -2.18
C ARG A 76 -44.99 -59.74 -1.74
N SER A 77 -44.67 -60.87 -2.40
CA SER A 77 -43.47 -61.66 -2.08
C SER A 77 -42.16 -61.01 -2.55
N PHE A 78 -42.22 -60.18 -3.59
CA PHE A 78 -41.05 -59.51 -4.18
C PHE A 78 -41.33 -58.01 -4.33
N PRO A 79 -41.06 -57.19 -3.30
CA PRO A 79 -41.40 -55.75 -3.31
C PRO A 79 -40.69 -54.92 -4.38
N TRP A 80 -39.64 -55.45 -5.02
CA TRP A 80 -38.95 -54.82 -6.15
C TRP A 80 -39.62 -55.09 -7.51
N LEU A 81 -40.53 -56.06 -7.56
CA LEU A 81 -41.21 -56.51 -8.77
C LEU A 81 -42.35 -55.56 -9.11
N THR A 82 -42.44 -55.19 -10.39
CA THR A 82 -43.61 -54.49 -10.94
C THR A 82 -44.01 -55.11 -12.26
N TYR A 83 -45.28 -54.98 -12.63
CA TYR A 83 -45.84 -55.52 -13.86
C TYR A 83 -46.16 -54.38 -14.83
N SER A 84 -45.80 -54.55 -16.10
CA SER A 84 -46.18 -53.64 -17.18
C SER A 84 -47.44 -54.12 -17.88
N ALA A 85 -48.49 -53.30 -17.88
CA ALA A 85 -49.69 -53.53 -18.69
C ALA A 85 -49.41 -53.29 -20.18
N ILE A 86 -48.52 -52.34 -20.50
CA ILE A 86 -48.11 -52.00 -21.87
C ILE A 86 -47.39 -53.18 -22.54
N GLU A 87 -46.51 -53.86 -21.80
CA GLU A 87 -45.64 -54.90 -22.33
C GLU A 87 -45.92 -56.30 -21.78
N ASP A 88 -47.07 -56.52 -21.14
CA ASP A 88 -47.51 -57.81 -20.62
C ASP A 88 -46.36 -58.62 -19.98
N GLY A 89 -45.70 -58.05 -18.97
CA GLY A 89 -44.53 -58.70 -18.39
C GLY A 89 -43.95 -57.99 -17.16
N ALA A 90 -43.07 -58.69 -16.46
CA ALA A 90 -42.54 -58.25 -15.18
C ALA A 90 -41.16 -57.57 -15.30
N TYR A 91 -40.96 -56.52 -14.52
CA TYR A 91 -39.73 -55.74 -14.40
C TYR A 91 -39.31 -55.58 -12.93
N CYS A 92 -38.06 -55.22 -12.72
CA CYS A 92 -37.55 -54.77 -11.43
C CYS A 92 -37.44 -53.23 -11.44
N ARG A 93 -38.34 -52.53 -10.74
CA ARG A 93 -38.37 -51.05 -10.74
C ARG A 93 -37.09 -50.42 -10.22
N ILE A 94 -36.40 -51.12 -9.31
CA ILE A 94 -35.13 -50.69 -8.71
C ILE A 94 -33.99 -50.84 -9.72
N CYS A 95 -33.84 -52.02 -10.33
CA CYS A 95 -32.77 -52.25 -11.30
C CYS A 95 -32.96 -51.45 -12.60
N VAL A 96 -34.20 -51.18 -13.02
CA VAL A 96 -34.48 -50.24 -14.11
C VAL A 96 -33.93 -48.83 -13.82
N SER A 97 -33.91 -48.42 -12.55
CA SER A 97 -33.49 -47.08 -12.14
C SER A 97 -31.99 -46.93 -11.88
N PHE A 98 -31.33 -47.98 -11.34
CA PHE A 98 -29.94 -47.89 -10.83
C PHE A 98 -28.96 -48.92 -11.39
N SER A 99 -29.40 -49.92 -12.15
CA SER A 99 -28.44 -50.89 -12.71
C SER A 99 -27.73 -50.34 -13.94
N GLN A 100 -26.43 -50.61 -14.05
CA GLN A 100 -25.63 -50.31 -15.23
C GLN A 100 -26.03 -51.21 -16.42
N LYS A 101 -25.59 -50.90 -17.65
CA LYS A 101 -25.95 -51.70 -18.85
C LYS A 101 -25.39 -53.15 -18.80
N ASN A 102 -24.30 -53.37 -18.06
CA ASN A 102 -23.63 -54.67 -17.88
C ASN A 102 -23.29 -54.89 -16.39
N ALA A 103 -23.19 -56.15 -15.95
CA ALA A 103 -22.76 -56.50 -14.59
C ALA A 103 -21.83 -57.73 -14.55
N GLY A 104 -21.24 -58.00 -13.38
CA GLY A 104 -20.33 -59.13 -13.14
C GLY A 104 -18.85 -58.79 -13.32
N LYS A 105 -17.97 -59.67 -12.84
CA LYS A 105 -16.50 -59.51 -12.93
C LYS A 105 -16.10 -59.47 -14.42
N GLY A 106 -15.75 -58.29 -14.94
CA GLY A 106 -15.43 -58.07 -16.35
C GLY A 106 -16.59 -57.62 -17.26
N ASN A 107 -17.73 -57.17 -16.73
CA ASN A 107 -18.89 -56.68 -17.51
C ASN A 107 -19.49 -57.72 -18.49
N HIS A 108 -19.35 -59.01 -18.19
CA HIS A 108 -19.78 -60.09 -19.09
C HIS A 108 -21.27 -60.49 -18.98
N GLU A 109 -22.00 -60.07 -17.92
CA GLU A 109 -23.43 -60.36 -17.83
C GLU A 109 -24.27 -59.28 -18.53
N ASN A 110 -25.01 -59.68 -19.56
CA ASN A 110 -25.92 -58.80 -20.30
C ASN A 110 -27.26 -58.66 -19.56
N LEU A 111 -27.55 -57.46 -19.04
CA LEU A 111 -28.67 -57.16 -18.14
C LEU A 111 -29.98 -56.91 -18.90
N LYS A 112 -30.50 -57.92 -19.62
CA LYS A 112 -31.73 -57.76 -20.43
C LYS A 112 -33.02 -58.09 -19.67
N ALA A 113 -33.10 -59.26 -19.04
CA ALA A 113 -34.31 -59.71 -18.35
C ALA A 113 -34.58 -58.87 -17.10
N PHE A 114 -35.82 -58.46 -16.88
CA PHE A 114 -36.30 -57.59 -15.78
C PHE A 114 -35.88 -56.12 -15.84
N ILE A 115 -35.00 -55.73 -16.77
CA ILE A 115 -34.45 -54.37 -16.86
C ILE A 115 -34.80 -53.75 -18.21
N GLN A 116 -34.33 -54.33 -19.33
CA GLN A 116 -34.61 -53.81 -20.68
C GLN A 116 -35.76 -54.54 -21.40
N THR A 117 -36.00 -55.79 -21.00
CA THR A 117 -37.03 -56.67 -21.56
C THR A 117 -37.88 -57.27 -20.45
N SER A 118 -39.19 -57.28 -20.68
CA SER A 118 -40.16 -57.78 -19.73
C SER A 118 -40.04 -59.29 -19.57
N PHE A 119 -40.07 -59.77 -18.33
CA PHE A 119 -40.06 -61.20 -18.05
C PHE A 119 -41.48 -61.77 -18.20
N ARG A 120 -41.65 -62.77 -19.08
CA ARG A 120 -42.95 -63.39 -19.39
C ARG A 120 -43.02 -64.92 -19.14
N SER A 121 -41.93 -65.54 -18.69
CA SER A 121 -41.84 -67.00 -18.51
C SER A 121 -42.42 -67.45 -17.15
N TRP A 122 -43.73 -67.50 -17.05
CA TRP A 122 -44.45 -67.80 -15.80
C TRP A 122 -44.14 -69.17 -15.18
N LYS A 123 -43.74 -70.17 -15.99
CA LYS A 123 -43.37 -71.52 -15.50
C LYS A 123 -42.18 -71.51 -14.52
N LYS A 124 -41.25 -70.57 -14.70
CA LYS A 124 -40.02 -70.44 -13.89
C LYS A 124 -39.99 -69.15 -13.06
N ALA A 125 -41.14 -68.50 -12.87
CA ALA A 125 -41.21 -67.18 -12.25
C ALA A 125 -40.55 -67.15 -10.86
N LEU A 126 -40.95 -68.03 -9.95
CA LEU A 126 -40.42 -68.05 -8.57
C LEU A 126 -38.91 -68.36 -8.51
N GLU A 127 -38.42 -69.26 -9.36
CA GLU A 127 -36.99 -69.58 -9.48
C GLU A 127 -36.22 -68.34 -9.95
N LYS A 128 -36.66 -67.71 -11.05
CA LYS A 128 -36.00 -66.55 -11.65
C LYS A 128 -36.09 -65.29 -10.79
N PHE A 129 -37.17 -65.10 -10.04
CA PHE A 129 -37.28 -63.98 -9.09
C PHE A 129 -36.30 -64.14 -7.92
N LYS A 130 -36.17 -65.35 -7.37
CA LYS A 130 -35.18 -65.65 -6.32
C LYS A 130 -33.75 -65.52 -6.81
N GLU A 131 -33.47 -65.97 -8.04
CA GLU A 131 -32.15 -65.78 -8.66
C GLU A 131 -31.83 -64.29 -8.83
N HIS A 132 -32.76 -63.49 -9.38
CA HIS A 132 -32.57 -62.05 -9.58
C HIS A 132 -32.32 -61.31 -8.25
N GLN A 133 -33.12 -61.59 -7.23
CA GLN A 133 -32.97 -60.96 -5.91
C GLN A 133 -31.61 -61.24 -5.25
N ASN A 134 -31.00 -62.39 -5.57
CA ASN A 134 -29.71 -62.78 -5.03
C ASN A 134 -28.50 -62.31 -5.87
N LYS A 135 -28.73 -61.75 -7.06
CA LYS A 135 -27.65 -61.17 -7.89
C LYS A 135 -27.02 -59.96 -7.18
N LEU A 136 -25.70 -59.80 -7.32
CA LEU A 136 -24.95 -58.69 -6.69
C LEU A 136 -25.45 -57.32 -7.19
N TYR A 137 -25.60 -57.14 -8.51
CA TYR A 137 -26.06 -55.88 -9.09
C TYR A 137 -27.45 -55.44 -8.58
N HIS A 138 -28.29 -56.39 -8.17
CA HIS A 138 -29.60 -56.09 -7.63
C HIS A 138 -29.49 -55.55 -6.21
N LYS A 139 -28.59 -56.13 -5.39
CA LYS A 139 -28.31 -55.66 -4.03
C LYS A 139 -27.68 -54.27 -4.06
N ASP A 140 -26.71 -54.04 -4.95
CA ASP A 140 -26.09 -52.74 -5.15
C ASP A 140 -27.14 -51.69 -5.56
N ALA A 141 -28.01 -52.03 -6.52
CA ALA A 141 -29.09 -51.15 -6.96
C ALA A 141 -30.11 -50.85 -5.85
N ILE A 142 -30.35 -51.78 -4.92
CA ILE A 142 -31.20 -51.53 -3.73
C ILE A 142 -30.53 -50.52 -2.79
N GLU A 143 -29.22 -50.66 -2.54
CA GLU A 143 -28.47 -49.72 -1.70
C GLU A 143 -28.42 -48.32 -2.33
N ASP A 144 -28.18 -48.24 -3.63
CA ASP A 144 -28.21 -46.99 -4.39
C ASP A 144 -29.59 -46.32 -4.35
N ALA A 145 -30.65 -47.10 -4.56
CA ALA A 145 -32.03 -46.59 -4.47
C ALA A 145 -32.38 -46.07 -3.08
N HIS A 146 -31.89 -46.74 -2.04
CA HIS A 146 -32.10 -46.32 -0.66
C HIS A 146 -31.36 -45.01 -0.36
N ASN A 147 -30.08 -44.90 -0.72
CA ASN A 147 -29.30 -43.67 -0.55
C ASN A 147 -29.88 -42.51 -1.36
N PHE A 148 -30.22 -42.74 -2.63
CA PHE A 148 -30.88 -41.76 -3.49
C PHE A 148 -32.17 -41.23 -2.85
N ARG A 149 -33.02 -42.13 -2.34
CA ARG A 149 -34.26 -41.75 -1.69
C ARG A 149 -34.04 -40.89 -0.45
N LEU A 150 -33.05 -41.23 0.39
CA LEU A 150 -32.71 -40.43 1.57
C LEU A 150 -32.22 -39.02 1.19
N ILE A 151 -31.46 -38.90 0.10
CA ILE A 151 -30.97 -37.61 -0.42
C ILE A 151 -32.12 -36.80 -1.01
N PHE A 152 -32.93 -37.42 -1.88
CA PHE A 152 -34.03 -36.77 -2.58
C PHE A 152 -35.17 -36.31 -1.64
N GLU A 153 -35.42 -37.05 -0.55
CA GLU A 153 -36.38 -36.67 0.51
C GLU A 153 -35.77 -35.68 1.54
N ASN A 154 -34.57 -35.13 1.31
CA ASN A 154 -33.84 -34.23 2.23
C ASN A 154 -33.59 -34.81 3.63
N LYS A 155 -33.53 -36.13 3.78
CA LYS A 155 -33.21 -36.80 5.05
C LYS A 155 -31.71 -36.99 5.28
N ARG A 156 -30.90 -36.84 4.23
CA ARG A 156 -29.43 -36.93 4.25
C ARG A 156 -28.83 -36.02 3.18
N ASN A 157 -27.73 -35.33 3.47
CA ASN A 157 -27.02 -34.56 2.45
C ASN A 157 -26.20 -35.49 1.56
N ASP A 158 -26.00 -35.09 0.30
CA ASP A 158 -25.10 -35.79 -0.61
C ASP A 158 -23.63 -35.67 -0.15
N VAL A 159 -22.83 -36.68 -0.49
CA VAL A 159 -21.42 -36.80 -0.08
C VAL A 159 -20.58 -35.64 -0.62
N ILE A 160 -20.83 -35.16 -1.83
CA ILE A 160 -20.11 -34.02 -2.42
C ILE A 160 -20.36 -32.76 -1.58
N THR A 161 -21.61 -32.57 -1.15
CA THR A 161 -21.99 -31.41 -0.33
C THR A 161 -21.33 -31.46 1.05
N GLU A 162 -21.22 -32.64 1.66
CA GLU A 162 -20.54 -32.81 2.96
C GLU A 162 -19.02 -32.64 2.86
N ILE A 163 -18.39 -33.10 1.76
CA ILE A 163 -16.97 -32.86 1.49
C ILE A 163 -16.69 -31.37 1.32
N ASP A 164 -17.54 -30.65 0.56
CA ASP A 164 -17.40 -29.21 0.37
C ASP A 164 -17.59 -28.42 1.68
N LYS A 165 -18.56 -28.84 2.52
CA LYS A 165 -18.73 -28.29 3.87
C LYS A 165 -17.51 -28.54 4.74
N GLY A 166 -16.98 -29.77 4.75
CA GLY A 166 -15.78 -30.13 5.50
C GLY A 166 -14.56 -29.31 5.07
N ARG A 167 -14.37 -29.15 3.75
CA ARG A 167 -13.30 -28.30 3.20
C ARG A 167 -13.44 -26.84 3.62
N LYS A 168 -14.65 -26.29 3.55
CA LYS A 168 -14.94 -24.91 3.96
C LYS A 168 -14.68 -24.71 5.46
N GLN A 169 -15.08 -25.68 6.29
CA GLN A 169 -14.83 -25.67 7.73
C GLN A 169 -13.33 -25.69 8.04
N GLN A 170 -12.57 -26.57 7.39
CA GLN A 170 -11.12 -26.64 7.55
C GLN A 170 -10.42 -25.33 7.15
N GLN A 171 -10.88 -24.67 6.08
CA GLN A 171 -10.37 -23.36 5.66
C GLN A 171 -10.62 -22.28 6.71
N LEU A 172 -11.82 -22.26 7.32
CA LEU A 172 -12.16 -21.32 8.38
C LEU A 172 -11.30 -21.53 9.63
N GLU A 173 -11.10 -22.78 10.03
CA GLU A 173 -10.22 -23.12 11.16
C GLU A 173 -8.77 -22.71 10.90
N ASN A 174 -8.24 -22.96 9.70
CA ASN A 174 -6.88 -22.54 9.35
C ASN A 174 -6.73 -21.02 9.33
N ARG A 175 -7.76 -20.29 8.86
CA ARG A 175 -7.77 -18.81 8.92
C ARG A 175 -7.77 -18.30 10.35
N ARG A 176 -8.53 -18.91 11.26
CA ARG A 176 -8.53 -18.52 12.68
C ARG A 176 -7.14 -18.66 13.30
N LYS A 177 -6.43 -19.75 13.00
CA LYS A 177 -5.05 -20.00 13.46
C LYS A 177 -4.03 -18.98 12.92
N LEU A 178 -4.17 -18.58 11.65
CA LEU A 178 -3.24 -17.63 10.99
C LEU A 178 -3.53 -16.15 11.31
N THR A 179 -4.77 -15.81 11.62
CA THR A 179 -5.21 -14.42 11.89
C THR A 179 -4.35 -13.72 12.95
N PRO A 180 -4.10 -14.28 14.14
CA PRO A 180 -3.28 -13.61 15.16
C PRO A 180 -1.81 -13.47 14.75
N ILE A 181 -1.27 -14.42 13.98
CA ILE A 181 0.08 -14.35 13.41
C ILE A 181 0.23 -13.15 12.48
N ILE A 182 -0.71 -13.02 11.53
CA ILE A 182 -0.72 -11.91 10.58
C ILE A 182 -0.94 -10.58 11.33
N ARG A 183 -1.87 -10.54 12.30
CA ARG A 183 -2.14 -9.33 13.09
C ARG A 183 -0.92 -8.88 13.89
N ALA A 184 -0.16 -9.79 14.49
CA ALA A 184 1.07 -9.45 15.20
C ALA A 184 2.11 -8.80 14.27
N ILE A 185 2.29 -9.35 13.05
CA ILE A 185 3.18 -8.78 12.03
C ILE A 185 2.71 -7.37 11.61
N LEU A 186 1.42 -7.22 11.29
CA LEU A 186 0.85 -5.93 10.89
C LEU A 186 0.93 -4.90 12.01
N LEU A 187 0.74 -5.30 13.27
CA LEU A 187 0.87 -4.44 14.43
C LEU A 187 2.32 -3.94 14.58
N CYS A 188 3.29 -4.85 14.48
CA CYS A 188 4.70 -4.48 14.50
C CYS A 188 5.02 -3.47 13.38
N GLY A 189 4.56 -3.75 12.16
CA GLY A 189 4.75 -2.85 11.01
C GLY A 189 4.13 -1.48 11.23
N ARG A 190 2.88 -1.41 11.71
CA ARG A 190 2.16 -0.15 11.96
C ARG A 190 2.79 0.71 13.05
N GLN A 191 3.42 0.07 14.05
CA GLN A 191 4.04 0.76 15.19
C GLN A 191 5.55 1.01 14.99
N GLY A 192 6.13 0.57 13.87
CA GLY A 192 7.57 0.65 13.65
C GLY A 192 8.39 -0.21 14.63
N LEU A 193 7.81 -1.30 15.15
CA LEU A 193 8.47 -2.20 16.09
C LEU A 193 9.26 -3.27 15.35
N ALA A 194 10.49 -3.53 15.81
CA ALA A 194 11.26 -4.67 15.33
C ALA A 194 10.53 -5.98 15.64
N LEU A 195 10.33 -6.84 14.63
CA LEU A 195 9.65 -8.13 14.83
C LEU A 195 10.50 -9.08 15.68
N ARG A 196 11.80 -9.14 15.40
CA ARG A 196 12.72 -10.18 15.88
C ARG A 196 13.61 -9.67 17.01
N GLY A 197 13.85 -10.54 17.99
CA GLY A 197 14.82 -10.32 19.06
C GLY A 197 16.15 -11.03 18.79
N ASN A 198 16.96 -11.18 19.84
CA ASN A 198 18.26 -11.85 19.74
C ASN A 198 18.11 -13.35 19.45
N ARG A 199 16.99 -13.97 19.87
CA ARG A 199 16.66 -15.37 19.57
C ARG A 199 15.20 -15.52 19.13
N ASP A 200 14.95 -15.42 17.83
CA ASP A 200 13.64 -15.63 17.19
C ASP A 200 13.59 -16.95 16.38
N TYR A 201 13.97 -18.06 17.00
CA TYR A 201 13.94 -19.37 16.34
C TYR A 201 13.44 -20.48 17.28
N GLY A 202 12.94 -21.55 16.68
CA GLY A 202 12.40 -22.70 17.42
C GLY A 202 10.98 -22.48 17.97
N PRO A 203 10.47 -23.46 18.74
CA PRO A 203 9.09 -23.47 19.22
C PRO A 203 8.81 -22.30 20.17
N LEU A 204 7.60 -21.75 20.11
CA LEU A 204 7.17 -20.68 21.01
C LEU A 204 7.00 -21.24 22.42
N LEU A 205 7.85 -20.80 23.35
CA LEU A 205 7.67 -21.10 24.76
C LEU A 205 6.47 -20.30 25.27
N MET A 206 5.56 -20.94 26.01
CA MET A 206 4.37 -20.25 26.55
C MET A 206 4.72 -19.29 27.69
N LYS A 207 5.82 -19.55 28.40
CA LYS A 207 6.36 -18.63 29.40
C LYS A 207 7.28 -17.61 28.74
N VAL A 208 7.35 -16.42 29.33
CA VAL A 208 8.31 -15.38 28.91
C VAL A 208 9.72 -15.98 28.88
N SER A 209 10.38 -15.86 27.73
CA SER A 209 11.76 -16.30 27.57
C SER A 209 12.68 -15.50 28.49
N LYS A 210 13.72 -16.14 29.05
CA LYS A 210 14.77 -15.45 29.82
C LYS A 210 15.58 -14.49 28.95
N GLU A 211 15.62 -14.74 27.64
CA GLU A 211 16.28 -13.92 26.65
C GLU A 211 15.23 -13.26 25.73
N ASN A 212 15.48 -12.05 25.24
CA ASN A 212 14.55 -11.34 24.37
C ASN A 212 14.36 -12.06 23.03
N ASP A 213 13.17 -12.64 22.84
CA ASP A 213 12.77 -13.41 21.66
C ASP A 213 11.99 -12.58 20.60
N GLY A 214 11.83 -11.28 20.84
CA GLY A 214 11.27 -10.32 19.89
C GLY A 214 9.79 -9.99 20.12
N ASN A 215 9.36 -8.86 19.56
CA ASN A 215 7.99 -8.35 19.74
C ASN A 215 6.94 -9.26 19.10
N PHE A 216 7.25 -9.88 17.95
CA PHE A 216 6.34 -10.80 17.27
C PHE A 216 5.92 -11.96 18.19
N ARG A 217 6.91 -12.64 18.79
CA ARG A 217 6.66 -13.76 19.71
C ARG A 217 5.99 -13.31 21.01
N ALA A 218 6.34 -12.13 21.52
CA ALA A 218 5.70 -11.54 22.69
C ALA A 218 4.20 -11.28 22.44
N PHE A 219 3.83 -10.75 21.27
CA PHE A 219 2.43 -10.53 20.91
C PHE A 219 1.64 -11.83 20.76
N LEU A 220 2.26 -12.90 20.25
CA LEU A 220 1.60 -14.21 20.19
C LEU A 220 1.35 -14.79 21.58
N ARG A 221 2.32 -14.68 22.50
CA ARG A 221 2.12 -15.06 23.90
C ARG A 221 0.98 -14.25 24.54
N TYR A 222 0.98 -12.94 24.33
CA TYR A 222 -0.07 -12.06 24.83
C TYR A 222 -1.46 -12.44 24.28
N ALA A 223 -1.58 -12.74 22.98
CA ALA A 223 -2.85 -13.19 22.39
C ALA A 223 -3.37 -14.48 23.03
N ILE A 224 -2.48 -15.43 23.31
CA ILE A 224 -2.82 -16.68 24.02
C ILE A 224 -3.27 -16.39 25.46
N GLU A 225 -2.57 -15.52 26.18
CA GLU A 225 -2.93 -15.10 27.54
C GLU A 225 -4.30 -14.40 27.57
N CYS A 226 -4.66 -13.67 26.52
CA CYS A 226 -5.98 -13.06 26.34
C CYS A 226 -7.08 -14.05 25.90
N GLY A 227 -6.77 -15.34 25.73
CA GLY A 227 -7.74 -16.39 25.45
C GLY A 227 -7.86 -16.81 23.98
N ASP A 228 -6.85 -16.60 23.14
CA ASP A 228 -6.83 -17.15 21.77
C ASP A 228 -6.56 -18.67 21.79
N ILE A 229 -7.64 -19.44 21.95
CA ILE A 229 -7.62 -20.91 22.03
C ILE A 229 -7.13 -21.54 20.72
N ASP A 230 -7.54 -20.98 19.58
CA ASP A 230 -7.20 -21.50 18.25
C ASP A 230 -5.69 -21.42 18.00
N LEU A 231 -5.07 -20.28 18.32
CA LEU A 231 -3.61 -20.11 18.25
C LEU A 231 -2.90 -21.03 19.24
N HIS A 232 -3.39 -21.12 20.47
CA HIS A 232 -2.78 -21.95 21.50
C HIS A 232 -2.74 -23.43 21.08
N GLN A 233 -3.89 -23.96 20.64
CA GLN A 233 -4.00 -25.34 20.15
C GLN A 233 -3.15 -25.56 18.90
N HIS A 234 -3.12 -24.60 17.98
CA HIS A 234 -2.28 -24.68 16.79
C HIS A 234 -0.80 -24.83 17.13
N LEU A 235 -0.26 -23.98 18.00
CA LEU A 235 1.16 -24.03 18.35
C LEU A 235 1.55 -25.26 19.18
N GLN A 236 0.59 -25.89 19.87
CA GLN A 236 0.81 -27.16 20.58
C GLN A 236 0.77 -28.38 19.67
N THR A 237 -0.11 -28.37 18.67
CA THR A 237 -0.39 -29.56 17.84
C THR A 237 0.28 -29.54 16.48
N ALA A 238 0.68 -28.37 15.98
CA ALA A 238 1.33 -28.25 14.69
C ALA A 238 2.72 -28.89 14.70
N SER A 239 3.07 -29.53 13.58
CA SER A 239 4.44 -29.90 13.30
C SER A 239 5.30 -28.64 13.19
N ILE A 240 6.60 -28.75 13.50
CA ILE A 240 7.52 -27.60 13.56
C ILE A 240 7.51 -26.77 12.27
N ASN A 241 7.41 -27.43 11.11
CA ASN A 241 7.35 -26.81 9.78
C ASN A 241 6.00 -26.16 9.42
N ALA A 242 4.97 -26.32 10.26
CA ALA A 242 3.61 -25.81 10.04
C ALA A 242 3.17 -24.81 11.12
N THR A 243 4.11 -24.28 11.91
CA THR A 243 3.85 -23.28 12.97
C THR A 243 3.70 -21.86 12.42
N TYR A 244 4.18 -21.59 11.20
CA TYR A 244 4.20 -20.28 10.54
C TYR A 244 4.95 -19.16 11.30
N LEU A 245 5.80 -19.53 12.26
CA LEU A 245 6.57 -18.56 13.06
C LEU A 245 7.94 -18.21 12.49
N SER A 246 8.38 -18.92 11.45
CA SER A 246 9.76 -18.79 10.97
C SER A 246 10.01 -17.43 10.32
N PRO A 247 11.25 -16.91 10.38
CA PRO A 247 11.65 -15.68 9.70
C PRO A 247 11.25 -15.63 8.22
N ARG A 248 11.34 -16.76 7.52
CA ARG A 248 10.93 -16.89 6.12
C ARG A 248 9.43 -16.62 5.95
N ILE A 249 8.58 -17.28 6.73
CA ILE A 249 7.13 -17.10 6.65
C ILE A 249 6.73 -15.68 7.08
N GLN A 250 7.38 -15.11 8.10
CA GLN A 250 7.17 -13.71 8.46
C GLN A 250 7.40 -12.78 7.26
N ASN A 251 8.51 -12.96 6.53
CA ASN A 251 8.79 -12.17 5.33
C ASN A 251 7.76 -12.43 4.22
N GLU A 252 7.37 -13.68 3.97
CA GLU A 252 6.33 -14.00 2.98
C GLU A 252 4.98 -13.32 3.31
N ILE A 253 4.61 -13.24 4.59
CA ILE A 253 3.41 -12.51 5.06
C ILE A 253 3.59 -11.01 4.86
N ILE A 254 4.77 -10.45 5.18
CA ILE A 254 5.08 -9.03 4.98
C ILE A 254 4.96 -8.68 3.49
N ASP A 255 5.54 -9.49 2.60
CA ASP A 255 5.49 -9.27 1.16
C ASP A 255 4.05 -9.37 0.63
N ALA A 256 3.27 -10.34 1.10
CA ALA A 256 1.87 -10.47 0.71
C ALA A 256 1.03 -9.28 1.20
N ALA A 257 1.22 -8.85 2.44
CA ALA A 257 0.55 -7.67 2.99
C ALA A 257 0.95 -6.40 2.23
N GLY A 258 2.25 -6.23 1.95
CA GLY A 258 2.80 -5.13 1.16
C GLY A 258 2.15 -5.07 -0.22
N LYS A 259 2.12 -6.18 -0.96
CA LYS A 259 1.44 -6.26 -2.27
C LYS A 259 -0.04 -5.86 -2.21
N ILE A 260 -0.78 -6.31 -1.21
CA ILE A 260 -2.19 -5.94 -1.04
C ILE A 260 -2.35 -4.44 -0.77
N ILE A 261 -1.48 -3.86 0.07
CA ILE A 261 -1.50 -2.44 0.39
C ILE A 261 -1.15 -1.62 -0.86
N THR A 262 -0.07 -1.97 -1.56
CA THR A 262 0.37 -1.31 -2.78
C THR A 262 -0.70 -1.38 -3.86
N ASN A 263 -1.34 -2.54 -4.08
CA ASN A 263 -2.43 -2.67 -5.06
C ASN A 263 -3.59 -1.72 -4.74
N LYS A 264 -3.99 -1.61 -3.47
CA LYS A 264 -5.04 -0.67 -3.05
C LYS A 264 -4.66 0.79 -3.28
N ILE A 265 -3.39 1.13 -3.06
CA ILE A 265 -2.87 2.48 -3.33
C ILE A 265 -2.91 2.75 -4.84
N VAL A 266 -2.44 1.81 -5.66
CA VAL A 266 -2.46 1.91 -7.13
C VAL A 266 -3.88 2.04 -7.68
N GLU A 267 -4.84 1.28 -7.15
CA GLU A 267 -6.26 1.42 -7.50
C GLU A 267 -6.77 2.85 -7.24
N ARG A 268 -6.41 3.46 -6.11
CA ARG A 268 -6.79 4.85 -5.79
C ARG A 268 -6.12 5.86 -6.71
N ILE A 269 -4.82 5.72 -6.98
CA ILE A 269 -4.07 6.60 -7.89
C ILE A 269 -4.71 6.58 -9.28
N ASN A 270 -4.98 5.38 -9.80
CA ASN A 270 -5.61 5.22 -11.11
C ASN A 270 -7.06 5.73 -11.14
N LYS A 271 -7.80 5.63 -10.02
CA LYS A 271 -9.13 6.24 -9.88
C LYS A 271 -9.06 7.77 -9.91
N ALA A 272 -8.04 8.37 -9.30
CA ALA A 272 -7.86 9.83 -9.26
C ALA A 272 -7.58 10.45 -10.64
N LYS A 273 -7.00 9.68 -11.59
CA LYS A 273 -6.65 10.10 -12.96
C LYS A 273 -5.72 11.32 -13.06
N CYS A 274 -5.22 11.81 -11.93
CA CYS A 274 -4.29 12.91 -11.81
C CYS A 274 -3.41 12.65 -10.58
N PHE A 275 -2.11 12.53 -10.81
CA PHE A 275 -1.13 12.41 -9.73
C PHE A 275 0.18 13.10 -10.07
N ALA A 276 0.95 13.41 -9.05
CA ALA A 276 2.34 13.84 -9.16
C ALA A 276 3.27 12.74 -8.63
N SER A 277 4.36 12.46 -9.33
CA SER A 277 5.42 11.60 -8.79
C SER A 277 6.39 12.42 -7.94
N ILE A 278 6.80 11.89 -6.81
CA ILE A 278 7.83 12.48 -5.95
C ILE A 278 8.90 11.43 -5.79
N ALA A 279 10.14 11.78 -6.12
CA ALA A 279 11.23 10.83 -6.00
C ALA A 279 12.51 11.48 -5.49
N ASP A 280 13.25 10.70 -4.70
CA ASP A 280 14.49 11.14 -4.05
C ASP A 280 15.50 10.00 -4.01
N GLU A 281 16.78 10.35 -4.11
CA GLU A 281 17.90 9.42 -4.08
C GLU A 281 18.43 9.29 -2.64
N THR A 282 18.62 8.07 -2.16
CA THR A 282 19.20 7.79 -0.85
C THR A 282 20.16 6.60 -0.92
N ILE A 283 21.10 6.52 0.02
CA ILE A 283 22.04 5.39 0.10
C ILE A 283 21.59 4.46 1.22
N ASP A 284 21.51 3.16 0.95
CA ASP A 284 21.17 2.16 1.97
C ASP A 284 22.39 1.78 2.85
N VAL A 285 22.16 0.93 3.85
CA VAL A 285 23.20 0.49 4.80
C VAL A 285 24.32 -0.33 4.15
N SER A 286 24.10 -0.87 2.95
CA SER A 286 25.08 -1.62 2.16
C SER A 286 25.84 -0.73 1.17
N GLY A 287 25.51 0.57 1.11
CA GLY A 287 26.11 1.52 0.20
C GLY A 287 25.50 1.51 -1.20
N ILE A 288 24.35 0.86 -1.40
CA ILE A 288 23.65 0.84 -2.69
C ILE A 288 22.75 2.07 -2.76
N GLU A 289 22.76 2.74 -3.91
CA GLU A 289 21.84 3.83 -4.18
C GLU A 289 20.43 3.30 -4.41
N GLN A 290 19.48 3.93 -3.73
CA GLN A 290 18.07 3.60 -3.72
C GLN A 290 17.29 4.83 -4.14
N PHE A 291 16.32 4.61 -5.02
CA PHE A 291 15.38 5.62 -5.45
C PHE A 291 14.05 5.42 -4.73
N SER A 292 13.73 6.37 -3.86
CA SER A 292 12.47 6.39 -3.13
C SER A 292 11.38 6.90 -4.05
N VAL A 293 10.33 6.11 -4.28
CA VAL A 293 9.21 6.52 -5.12
C VAL A 293 7.96 6.72 -4.28
N CYS A 294 7.47 7.96 -4.28
CA CYS A 294 6.21 8.38 -3.68
C CYS A 294 5.30 9.00 -4.75
N VAL A 295 4.01 9.05 -4.46
CA VAL A 295 3.02 9.70 -5.32
C VAL A 295 2.09 10.57 -4.48
N ARG A 296 1.76 11.74 -5.02
CA ARG A 296 0.79 12.67 -4.45
C ARG A 296 -0.42 12.77 -5.37
N TYR A 297 -1.61 12.57 -4.83
CA TYR A 297 -2.86 12.57 -5.59
C TYR A 297 -4.03 13.03 -4.72
N VAL A 298 -5.15 13.34 -5.36
CA VAL A 298 -6.39 13.72 -4.66
C VAL A 298 -7.30 12.51 -4.61
N ASP A 299 -7.69 12.09 -3.41
CA ASP A 299 -8.63 10.99 -3.17
C ASP A 299 -9.99 11.55 -2.76
N GLU A 300 -11.06 10.96 -3.28
CA GLU A 300 -12.43 11.34 -2.95
C GLU A 300 -12.98 10.35 -1.93
N ILE A 301 -13.25 10.84 -0.72
CA ILE A 301 -13.72 10.05 0.43
C ILE A 301 -15.02 10.66 0.90
N GLU A 302 -16.13 9.92 0.75
CA GLU A 302 -17.46 10.35 1.23
C GLU A 302 -17.90 11.72 0.69
N GLY A 303 -17.46 12.09 -0.52
CA GLY A 303 -17.77 13.36 -1.17
C GLY A 303 -16.79 14.50 -0.87
N GLU A 304 -15.80 14.26 0.00
CA GLU A 304 -14.73 15.22 0.32
C GLU A 304 -13.44 14.85 -0.43
N TYR A 305 -12.76 15.87 -0.96
CA TYR A 305 -11.47 15.70 -1.62
C TYR A 305 -10.32 15.85 -0.62
N VAL A 306 -9.51 14.80 -0.48
CA VAL A 306 -8.38 14.76 0.45
C VAL A 306 -7.09 14.53 -0.32
N THR A 307 -6.11 15.40 -0.11
CA THR A 307 -4.76 15.20 -0.63
C THR A 307 -4.09 14.04 0.10
N ARG A 308 -3.60 13.06 -0.66
CA ARG A 308 -2.81 11.94 -0.14
C ARG A 308 -1.40 11.97 -0.71
N GLU A 309 -0.47 11.54 0.11
CA GLU A 309 0.89 11.20 -0.29
C GLU A 309 1.17 9.78 0.19
N ASP A 310 1.38 8.87 -0.76
CA ASP A 310 1.62 7.46 -0.47
C ASP A 310 2.99 7.04 -1.01
N PHE A 311 3.76 6.36 -0.15
CA PHE A 311 4.99 5.69 -0.54
C PHE A 311 4.68 4.41 -1.31
N LEU A 312 5.37 4.19 -2.43
CA LEU A 312 5.20 3.00 -3.26
C LEU A 312 6.30 1.97 -2.98
N CYS A 313 7.56 2.34 -3.17
CA CYS A 313 8.69 1.44 -3.00
C CYS A 313 10.04 2.17 -3.00
N PHE A 314 11.07 1.46 -2.52
CA PHE A 314 12.47 1.76 -2.83
C PHE A 314 12.91 0.90 -4.00
N VAL A 315 13.65 1.49 -4.93
CA VAL A 315 14.17 0.79 -6.12
C VAL A 315 15.69 0.97 -6.15
N PRO A 316 16.49 -0.10 -6.19
CA PRO A 316 17.93 0.03 -6.34
C PRO A 316 18.26 0.62 -7.70
N VAL A 317 19.17 1.59 -7.75
CA VAL A 317 19.62 2.25 -8.98
C VAL A 317 21.10 2.00 -9.17
N GLU A 318 21.45 1.40 -10.31
CA GLU A 318 22.85 1.22 -10.72
C GLU A 318 23.35 2.38 -11.60
N ILE A 319 22.44 3.06 -12.31
CA ILE A 319 22.74 4.13 -13.26
C ILE A 319 22.06 5.43 -12.84
N VAL A 320 22.84 6.35 -12.29
CA VAL A 320 22.42 7.65 -11.73
C VAL A 320 22.37 8.76 -12.78
N THR A 321 22.20 8.40 -14.06
CA THR A 321 22.02 9.38 -15.14
C THR A 321 20.55 9.76 -15.23
N GLY A 322 20.23 10.95 -15.74
CA GLY A 322 18.83 11.36 -15.88
C GLY A 322 17.98 10.40 -16.71
N GLU A 323 18.56 9.76 -17.73
CA GLU A 323 17.91 8.71 -18.51
C GLU A 323 17.72 7.42 -17.71
N GLY A 324 18.75 6.97 -16.98
CA GLY A 324 18.65 5.80 -16.10
C GLY A 324 17.55 5.96 -15.06
N LEU A 325 17.47 7.14 -14.43
CA LEU A 325 16.49 7.47 -13.40
C LEU A 325 15.08 7.56 -13.96
N ALA A 326 14.89 8.23 -15.10
CA ALA A 326 13.58 8.31 -15.77
C ALA A 326 13.06 6.93 -16.16
N ASN A 327 13.92 6.10 -16.79
CA ASN A 327 13.56 4.75 -17.18
C ASN A 327 13.23 3.88 -15.98
N THR A 328 14.00 4.00 -14.90
CA THR A 328 13.75 3.26 -13.65
C THR A 328 12.41 3.68 -13.03
N LEU A 329 12.11 4.97 -12.99
CA LEU A 329 10.83 5.46 -12.46
C LEU A 329 9.64 4.94 -13.27
N LEU A 330 9.68 5.14 -14.59
CA LEU A 330 8.58 4.74 -15.47
C LEU A 330 8.37 3.21 -15.48
N THR A 331 9.46 2.44 -15.52
CA THR A 331 9.39 0.98 -15.46
C THR A 331 8.81 0.51 -14.13
N THR A 332 9.23 1.13 -13.02
CA THR A 332 8.68 0.83 -11.69
C THR A 332 7.19 1.14 -11.60
N LEU A 333 6.77 2.33 -12.02
CA LEU A 333 5.36 2.73 -11.99
C LEU A 333 4.50 1.79 -12.84
N ASN A 334 4.96 1.46 -14.04
CA ASN A 334 4.26 0.51 -14.92
C ASN A 334 4.22 -0.91 -14.32
N ALA A 335 5.30 -1.38 -13.69
CA ALA A 335 5.36 -2.69 -13.04
C ALA A 335 4.42 -2.79 -11.82
N LEU A 336 4.21 -1.68 -11.11
CA LEU A 336 3.22 -1.58 -10.03
C LEU A 336 1.77 -1.47 -10.54
N GLY A 337 1.58 -1.20 -11.84
CA GLY A 337 0.26 -1.00 -12.45
C GLY A 337 -0.27 0.43 -12.38
N VAL A 338 0.58 1.41 -12.08
CA VAL A 338 0.22 2.84 -12.14
C VAL A 338 0.18 3.28 -13.61
N ASN A 339 -0.93 3.89 -14.02
CA ASN A 339 -1.03 4.44 -15.36
C ASN A 339 -0.26 5.76 -15.46
N THR A 340 0.94 5.71 -16.04
CA THR A 340 1.84 6.86 -16.18
C THR A 340 1.25 8.02 -17.01
N LEU A 341 0.25 7.76 -17.87
CA LEU A 341 -0.45 8.82 -18.63
C LEU A 341 -1.24 9.79 -17.74
N PHE A 342 -1.58 9.38 -16.52
CA PHE A 342 -2.25 10.23 -15.54
C PHE A 342 -1.29 11.10 -14.72
N MET A 343 0.01 11.08 -15.03
CA MET A 343 1.00 11.90 -14.35
C MET A 343 0.89 13.36 -14.82
N LYS A 344 0.54 14.26 -13.90
CA LYS A 344 0.44 15.71 -14.13
C LYS A 344 1.51 16.52 -13.41
N GLY A 345 2.27 15.87 -12.52
CA GLY A 345 3.35 16.52 -11.79
C GLY A 345 4.54 15.60 -11.56
N GLN A 346 5.70 16.22 -11.38
CA GLN A 346 6.92 15.54 -10.99
C GLN A 346 7.72 16.44 -10.02
N GLY A 347 8.02 15.94 -8.84
CA GLY A 347 8.68 16.66 -7.76
C GLY A 347 10.01 16.01 -7.41
N TYR A 348 11.11 16.61 -7.87
CA TYR A 348 12.46 16.08 -7.64
C TYR A 348 13.43 17.15 -7.13
N ASP A 349 14.62 16.70 -6.76
CA ASP A 349 15.72 17.56 -6.42
C ASP A 349 16.30 18.30 -7.67
N GLY A 350 17.17 19.28 -7.42
CA GLY A 350 17.75 20.11 -8.47
C GLY A 350 19.01 19.54 -9.09
N ALA A 351 19.42 18.31 -8.76
CA ALA A 351 20.64 17.72 -9.31
C ALA A 351 20.58 17.67 -10.84
N ARG A 352 21.73 17.77 -11.50
CA ARG A 352 21.81 17.78 -12.97
C ARG A 352 21.15 16.55 -13.60
N ALA A 353 21.25 15.40 -12.94
CA ALA A 353 20.61 14.16 -13.38
C ALA A 353 19.08 14.23 -13.28
N MET A 354 18.52 14.94 -12.30
CA MET A 354 17.07 15.06 -12.11
C MET A 354 16.46 16.21 -12.91
N SER A 355 17.04 17.41 -12.80
CA SER A 355 16.46 18.68 -13.29
C SER A 355 17.03 19.16 -14.64
N GLY A 356 18.03 18.45 -15.20
CA GLY A 356 18.71 18.86 -16.41
C GLY A 356 17.76 19.11 -17.59
N GLN A 357 17.85 20.29 -18.22
CA GLN A 357 16.91 20.77 -19.23
C GLN A 357 16.70 19.83 -20.44
N TYR A 358 17.73 19.09 -20.86
CA TYR A 358 17.69 18.25 -22.06
C TYR A 358 17.67 16.74 -21.75
N ASN A 359 18.50 16.35 -20.78
CA ASN A 359 18.81 14.96 -20.45
C ASN A 359 18.60 14.63 -18.96
N GLY A 360 17.95 15.54 -18.21
CA GLY A 360 17.53 15.26 -16.85
C GLY A 360 16.30 14.36 -16.84
N CYS A 361 16.10 13.66 -15.72
CA CYS A 361 14.94 12.79 -15.48
C CYS A 361 13.63 13.52 -15.79
N ALA A 362 13.47 14.73 -15.27
CA ALA A 362 12.30 15.57 -15.48
C ALA A 362 12.05 15.90 -16.96
N ALA A 363 13.11 16.21 -17.72
CA ALA A 363 13.00 16.53 -19.14
C ALA A 363 12.62 15.28 -19.97
N ILE A 364 13.14 14.12 -19.61
CA ILE A 364 12.84 12.85 -20.29
C ILE A 364 11.40 12.42 -20.02
N ILE A 365 10.97 12.47 -18.76
CA ILE A 365 9.58 12.17 -18.40
C ILE A 365 8.64 13.15 -19.09
N LYS A 366 8.96 14.45 -19.14
CA LYS A 366 8.14 15.44 -19.85
C LYS A 366 7.99 15.17 -21.35
N LYS A 367 8.95 14.49 -22.00
CA LYS A 367 8.80 14.06 -23.41
C LYS A 367 7.74 12.95 -23.57
N ILE A 368 7.57 12.10 -22.56
CA ILE A 368 6.65 10.95 -22.56
C ILE A 368 5.29 11.37 -22.01
N CYS A 369 5.27 12.16 -20.95
CA CYS A 369 4.11 12.73 -20.28
C CYS A 369 4.19 14.27 -20.38
N PRO A 370 3.73 14.90 -21.47
CA PRO A 370 3.88 16.33 -21.71
C PRO A 370 3.29 17.23 -20.61
N GLU A 371 2.23 16.76 -19.97
CA GLU A 371 1.52 17.46 -18.90
C GLU A 371 2.18 17.32 -17.52
N ALA A 372 3.23 16.49 -17.38
CA ALA A 372 3.93 16.30 -16.12
C ALA A 372 4.82 17.51 -15.81
N VAL A 373 4.27 18.47 -15.05
CA VAL A 373 4.98 19.69 -14.68
C VAL A 373 6.04 19.39 -13.63
N TYR A 374 7.27 19.81 -13.93
CA TYR A 374 8.37 19.72 -12.98
C TYR A 374 8.31 20.82 -11.92
N VAL A 375 8.39 20.41 -10.67
CA VAL A 375 8.54 21.29 -9.52
C VAL A 375 9.82 20.90 -8.78
N HIS A 376 10.77 21.83 -8.71
CA HIS A 376 11.98 21.63 -7.93
C HIS A 376 11.62 21.60 -6.44
N CYS A 377 12.13 20.63 -5.70
CA CYS A 377 11.95 20.50 -4.26
C CYS A 377 12.20 21.82 -3.52
N ALA A 378 11.15 22.37 -2.92
CA ALA A 378 11.18 23.65 -2.21
C ALA A 378 12.17 23.64 -1.04
N ASN A 379 12.22 22.53 -0.29
CA ASN A 379 13.15 22.38 0.82
C ASN A 379 14.62 22.32 0.35
N HIS A 380 14.87 21.68 -0.80
CA HIS A 380 16.20 21.72 -1.41
C HIS A 380 16.55 23.15 -1.88
N ASN A 381 15.61 23.87 -2.48
CA ASN A 381 15.82 25.28 -2.85
C ASN A 381 16.16 26.17 -1.65
N LEU A 382 15.44 26.01 -0.54
CA LEU A 382 15.74 26.69 0.71
C LEU A 382 17.15 26.35 1.22
N ASN A 383 17.52 25.07 1.18
CA ASN A 383 18.85 24.60 1.59
C ASN A 383 19.96 25.18 0.70
N LEU A 384 19.73 25.31 -0.61
CA LEU A 384 20.67 25.96 -1.51
C LEU A 384 20.76 27.46 -1.25
N ALA A 385 19.64 28.13 -0.95
CA ALA A 385 19.62 29.56 -0.65
C ALA A 385 20.52 29.88 0.56
N ILE A 386 20.33 29.16 1.66
CA ILE A 386 21.12 29.34 2.88
C ILE A 386 22.59 28.94 2.70
N THR A 387 22.86 27.84 1.97
CA THR A 387 24.23 27.41 1.68
C THR A 387 25.00 28.46 0.88
N HIS A 388 24.34 29.08 -0.10
CA HIS A 388 24.91 30.16 -0.88
C HIS A 388 25.10 31.43 -0.05
N ALA A 389 24.12 31.82 0.78
CA ALA A 389 24.26 32.94 1.72
C ALA A 389 25.44 32.76 2.69
N CYS A 390 25.69 31.52 3.13
CA CYS A 390 26.80 31.20 4.02
C CYS A 390 28.19 31.28 3.36
N LYS A 391 28.30 31.55 2.06
CA LYS A 391 29.61 31.69 1.37
C LYS A 391 30.36 32.97 1.75
N ILE A 392 29.70 33.92 2.39
CA ILE A 392 30.32 35.13 2.94
C ILE A 392 31.45 34.73 3.89
N THR A 393 32.65 35.27 3.65
CA THR A 393 33.90 34.77 4.26
C THR A 393 33.83 34.67 5.80
N PRO A 394 33.40 35.70 6.56
CA PRO A 394 33.19 35.58 8.00
C PRO A 394 32.28 34.41 8.43
N ILE A 395 31.15 34.24 7.75
CA ILE A 395 30.14 33.21 8.04
C ILE A 395 30.69 31.82 7.70
N ARG A 396 31.26 31.66 6.49
CA ARG A 396 31.89 30.42 6.03
C ARG A 396 32.99 29.95 6.98
N ASN A 397 33.85 30.87 7.41
CA ASN A 397 34.94 30.56 8.33
C ASN A 397 34.40 30.14 9.69
N CYS A 398 33.38 30.83 10.21
CA CYS A 398 32.70 30.45 11.44
C CYS A 398 32.14 29.02 11.36
N LEU A 399 31.39 28.67 10.31
CA LEU A 399 30.87 27.32 10.11
C LEU A 399 31.98 26.26 9.98
N GLY A 400 33.08 26.59 9.30
CA GLY A 400 34.25 25.72 9.18
C GLY A 400 34.89 25.41 10.54
N THR A 401 35.13 26.45 11.35
CA THR A 401 35.66 26.31 12.71
C THR A 401 34.73 25.49 13.61
N ILE A 402 33.41 25.70 13.52
CA ILE A 402 32.44 24.89 14.25
C ILE A 402 32.55 23.41 13.85
N LYS A 403 32.64 23.11 12.55
CA LYS A 403 32.81 21.74 12.05
C LYS A 403 34.08 21.08 12.59
N GLU A 404 35.20 21.81 12.64
CA GLU A 404 36.47 21.32 13.21
C GLU A 404 36.34 20.99 14.69
N ILE A 405 35.71 21.85 15.49
CA ILE A 405 35.51 21.63 16.93
C ILE A 405 34.61 20.43 17.19
N VAL A 406 33.49 20.35 16.45
CA VAL A 406 32.59 19.19 16.53
C VAL A 406 33.36 17.90 16.24
N ASN A 407 34.18 17.88 15.18
CA ASN A 407 34.98 16.71 14.83
C ASN A 407 36.01 16.39 15.92
N TYR A 408 36.68 17.40 16.48
CA TYR A 408 37.67 17.24 17.55
C TYR A 408 37.06 16.55 18.79
N PHE A 409 35.94 17.05 19.31
CA PHE A 409 35.25 16.47 20.47
C PHE A 409 34.62 15.10 20.20
N ARG A 410 34.22 14.82 18.96
CA ARG A 410 33.64 13.53 18.58
C ARG A 410 34.69 12.44 18.34
N LYS A 411 35.86 12.80 17.82
CA LYS A 411 36.97 11.85 17.58
C LYS A 411 37.68 11.46 18.88
N SER A 412 37.87 12.41 19.80
CA SER A 412 38.53 12.13 21.08
C SER A 412 37.54 11.78 22.18
N ASN A 413 37.53 10.50 22.59
CA ASN A 413 36.75 10.04 23.73
C ASN A 413 37.06 10.83 25.01
N LYS A 414 38.33 11.21 25.22
CA LYS A 414 38.77 12.03 26.36
C LYS A 414 38.18 13.43 26.30
N ALA A 415 38.32 14.12 25.16
CA ALA A 415 37.78 15.47 24.98
C ALA A 415 36.25 15.48 25.11
N GLY A 416 35.57 14.53 24.46
CA GLY A 416 34.12 14.39 24.54
C GLY A 416 33.62 14.10 25.97
N LEU A 417 34.39 13.35 26.78
CA LEU A 417 34.05 13.10 28.18
C LEU A 417 34.22 14.36 29.04
N ILE A 418 35.29 15.13 28.83
CA ILE A 418 35.51 16.41 29.53
C ILE A 418 34.36 17.37 29.24
N LEU A 419 33.99 17.56 27.96
CA LEU A 419 32.84 18.39 27.59
C LEU A 419 31.55 17.90 28.24
N LYS A 420 31.29 16.59 28.21
CA LYS A 420 30.13 15.99 28.87
C LYS A 420 30.10 16.26 30.38
N ASN A 421 31.25 16.19 31.05
CA ASN A 421 31.36 16.43 32.48
C ASN A 421 31.11 17.91 32.81
N LYS A 422 31.63 18.85 32.00
CA LYS A 422 31.35 20.29 32.15
C LYS A 422 29.86 20.60 32.01
N ILE A 423 29.21 20.06 30.98
CA ILE A 423 27.76 20.24 30.78
C ILE A 423 26.97 19.67 31.97
N LYS A 424 27.33 18.47 32.44
CA LYS A 424 26.62 17.82 33.55
C LYS A 424 26.87 18.43 34.92
N ALA A 425 27.98 19.14 35.11
CA ALA A 425 28.26 19.85 36.34
C ALA A 425 27.23 20.97 36.57
N ASP A 426 26.88 21.69 35.51
CA ASP A 426 25.90 22.79 35.55
C ASP A 426 24.48 22.32 35.31
N VAL A 427 24.28 21.33 34.43
CA VAL A 427 22.96 20.80 34.05
C VAL A 427 22.94 19.27 34.17
N PRO A 428 22.72 18.72 35.38
CA PRO A 428 22.77 17.26 35.63
C PRO A 428 21.79 16.45 34.77
N GLU A 429 20.63 17.03 34.48
CA GLU A 429 19.54 16.40 33.72
C GLU A 429 19.67 16.55 32.19
N ALA A 430 20.76 17.16 31.70
CA ALA A 430 20.97 17.37 30.27
C ALA A 430 20.93 16.04 29.50
N LYS A 431 19.89 15.87 28.67
CA LYS A 431 19.75 14.71 27.77
C LYS A 431 20.80 14.73 26.66
N GLN A 432 21.14 15.93 26.17
CA GLN A 432 22.12 16.12 25.11
C GLN A 432 23.46 16.60 25.69
N THR A 433 24.44 15.71 25.71
CA THR A 433 25.79 15.97 26.27
C THR A 433 26.92 15.79 25.26
N ARG A 434 26.56 15.60 23.99
CA ARG A 434 27.50 15.42 22.89
C ARG A 434 27.13 16.36 21.75
N LEU A 435 28.13 16.96 21.14
CA LEU A 435 27.94 17.77 19.94
C LEU A 435 27.40 16.91 18.80
N LEU A 436 26.45 17.46 18.05
CA LEU A 436 25.88 16.84 16.86
C LEU A 436 26.86 16.99 15.68
N LYS A 437 26.91 15.98 14.80
CA LYS A 437 27.71 16.07 13.59
C LYS A 437 26.99 16.97 12.58
N PHE A 438 27.73 17.78 11.84
CA PHE A 438 27.22 18.46 10.66
C PHE A 438 26.89 17.41 9.58
N CYS A 439 25.61 17.31 9.21
CA CYS A 439 25.13 16.49 8.11
C CYS A 439 25.16 17.27 6.79
N GLU A 440 26.11 16.94 5.91
CA GLU A 440 26.36 17.67 4.67
C GLU A 440 25.16 17.70 3.72
N THR A 441 24.28 16.69 3.79
CA THR A 441 23.11 16.53 2.90
C THR A 441 21.81 17.07 3.47
N ARG A 442 21.69 17.25 4.80
CA ARG A 442 20.44 17.68 5.45
C ARG A 442 20.66 18.91 6.33
N TRP A 443 20.36 20.08 5.79
CA TRP A 443 20.60 21.35 6.47
C TRP A 443 19.83 21.49 7.79
N VAL A 444 18.63 20.92 7.93
CA VAL A 444 17.88 20.93 9.20
C VAL A 444 18.72 20.37 10.36
N GLU A 445 19.55 19.37 10.10
CA GLU A 445 20.47 18.81 11.09
C GLU A 445 21.65 19.75 11.38
N HIS A 446 22.12 20.54 10.39
CA HIS A 446 23.05 21.66 10.63
C HIS A 446 22.44 22.70 11.58
N LEU A 447 21.17 23.08 11.38
CA LEU A 447 20.49 24.05 12.23
C LEU A 447 20.42 23.56 13.70
N ASN A 448 20.12 22.28 13.90
CA ASN A 448 20.13 21.65 15.23
C ASN A 448 21.54 21.61 15.84
N SER A 449 22.55 21.28 15.03
CA SER A 449 23.94 21.27 15.47
C SER A 449 24.43 22.66 15.88
N LEU A 450 24.04 23.70 15.15
CA LEU A 450 24.41 25.09 15.45
C LEU A 450 23.70 25.63 16.69
N SER A 451 22.42 25.32 16.87
CA SER A 451 21.69 25.67 18.09
C SER A 451 22.36 25.04 19.31
N LEU A 452 22.67 23.74 19.25
CA LEU A 452 23.35 23.07 20.35
C LEU A 452 24.75 23.66 20.60
N PHE A 453 25.51 23.94 19.54
CA PHE A 453 26.84 24.54 19.66
C PHE A 453 26.77 25.90 20.37
N TYR A 454 25.77 26.72 20.04
CA TYR A 454 25.51 27.98 20.71
C TYR A 454 25.18 27.76 22.20
N ASP A 455 24.25 26.84 22.50
CA ASP A 455 23.77 26.61 23.87
C ASP A 455 24.88 26.10 24.80
N VAL A 456 25.86 25.36 24.24
CA VAL A 456 26.99 24.83 25.01
C VAL A 456 28.30 25.59 24.78
N PHE A 457 28.26 26.78 24.18
CA PHE A 457 29.46 27.53 23.77
C PHE A 457 30.43 27.77 24.94
N GLU A 458 29.92 28.22 26.09
CA GLU A 458 30.74 28.47 27.29
C GLU A 458 31.40 27.18 27.81
N TYR A 459 30.69 26.04 27.76
CA TYR A 459 31.23 24.73 28.13
C TYR A 459 32.31 24.26 27.15
N ILE A 460 32.17 24.59 25.86
CA ILE A 460 33.18 24.29 24.85
C ILE A 460 34.48 25.06 25.16
N CYS A 461 34.39 26.36 25.46
CA CYS A 461 35.56 27.16 25.83
C CYS A 461 36.26 26.59 27.07
N SER A 462 35.51 26.35 28.16
CA SER A 462 36.07 25.78 29.40
C SER A 462 36.67 24.38 29.19
N ALA A 463 36.06 23.55 28.36
CA ALA A 463 36.59 22.22 28.03
C ALA A 463 37.88 22.32 27.21
N LEU A 464 37.99 23.26 26.27
CA LEU A 464 39.21 23.48 25.48
C LEU A 464 40.36 24.02 26.34
N GLU A 465 40.09 24.90 27.30
CA GLU A 465 41.07 25.39 28.29
C GLU A 465 41.63 24.25 29.14
N GLU A 466 40.79 23.34 29.64
CA GLU A 466 41.24 22.17 30.39
C GLU A 466 42.05 21.19 29.52
N LEU A 467 41.66 21.06 28.25
CA LEU A 467 42.35 20.19 27.29
C LEU A 467 43.73 20.72 26.88
N GLU A 468 43.93 22.04 26.92
CA GLU A 468 45.24 22.67 26.73
C GLU A 468 46.22 22.23 27.81
N VAL A 469 45.81 22.29 29.08
CA VAL A 469 46.63 21.85 30.23
C VAL A 469 46.95 20.36 30.15
N THR A 470 45.98 19.55 29.73
CA THR A 470 46.14 18.08 29.67
C THR A 470 46.80 17.57 28.37
N THR A 471 47.31 18.48 27.51
CA THR A 471 48.05 18.21 26.25
C THR A 471 47.39 17.20 25.29
N CYS A 472 46.06 17.19 25.20
CA CYS A 472 45.34 16.28 24.31
C CYS A 472 45.37 16.81 22.87
N LYS A 473 46.22 16.24 22.00
CA LYS A 473 46.20 16.52 20.56
C LYS A 473 45.36 15.47 19.85
N VAL A 474 44.57 15.90 18.88
CA VAL A 474 43.77 15.02 18.00
C VAL A 474 44.09 15.40 16.57
N ASP A 475 44.61 14.47 15.77
CA ASP A 475 45.01 14.69 14.38
C ASP A 475 45.95 15.90 14.17
N GLY A 476 46.83 16.18 15.14
CA GLY A 476 47.74 17.34 15.09
C GLY A 476 47.10 18.69 15.44
N VAL A 477 45.78 18.76 15.61
CA VAL A 477 45.05 19.96 16.03
C VAL A 477 45.26 20.19 17.52
N GLN A 478 45.64 21.43 17.89
CA GLN A 478 45.84 21.83 19.28
C GLN A 478 44.57 22.47 19.86
N PRO A 479 44.14 22.10 21.08
CA PRO A 479 42.98 22.70 21.75
C PRO A 479 43.08 24.23 21.83
N HIS A 480 44.28 24.74 22.11
CA HIS A 480 44.56 26.17 22.18
C HIS A 480 44.23 26.90 20.87
N THR A 481 44.59 26.32 19.72
CA THR A 481 44.28 26.92 18.41
C THR A 481 42.77 27.00 18.18
N LEU A 482 42.03 25.96 18.56
CA LEU A 482 40.56 25.94 18.47
C LEU A 482 39.95 27.01 19.39
N LEU A 483 40.42 27.11 20.64
CA LEU A 483 39.97 28.13 21.58
C LEU A 483 40.21 29.54 21.05
N LEU A 484 41.41 29.84 20.57
CA LEU A 484 41.74 31.14 19.97
C LEU A 484 40.85 31.46 18.76
N SER A 485 40.48 30.46 17.96
CA SER A 485 39.66 30.67 16.77
C SER A 485 38.22 31.07 17.10
N ILE A 486 37.64 30.50 18.16
CA ILE A 486 36.27 30.80 18.60
C ILE A 486 36.17 32.05 19.49
N CYS A 487 37.25 32.40 20.18
CA CYS A 487 37.35 33.64 20.95
C CYS A 487 37.76 34.84 20.08
N THR A 488 37.45 34.82 18.78
CA THR A 488 37.63 36.00 17.91
C THR A 488 36.32 36.78 17.77
N PRO A 489 36.35 38.12 17.72
CA PRO A 489 35.15 38.94 17.52
C PRO A 489 34.38 38.58 16.26
N GLN A 490 35.11 38.26 15.18
CA GLN A 490 34.53 37.87 13.90
C GLN A 490 33.75 36.55 14.03
N PHE A 491 34.28 35.56 14.77
CA PHE A 491 33.57 34.30 15.03
C PHE A 491 32.32 34.52 15.88
N ILE A 492 32.46 35.22 17.01
CA ILE A 492 31.35 35.46 17.95
C ILE A 492 30.20 36.19 17.25
N VAL A 493 30.50 37.26 16.50
CA VAL A 493 29.48 38.00 15.76
C VAL A 493 28.86 37.14 14.66
N ALA A 494 29.67 36.39 13.89
CA ALA A 494 29.14 35.50 12.87
C ALA A 494 28.19 34.45 13.46
N LEU A 495 28.54 33.83 14.59
CA LEU A 495 27.70 32.86 15.28
C LEU A 495 26.35 33.47 15.72
N LEU A 496 26.38 34.67 16.29
CA LEU A 496 25.19 35.37 16.76
C LEU A 496 24.31 35.91 15.63
N VAL A 497 24.90 36.27 14.49
CA VAL A 497 24.15 36.62 13.27
C VAL A 497 23.44 35.39 12.69
N LEU A 498 24.09 34.23 12.70
CA LEU A 498 23.49 32.99 12.16
C LEU A 498 22.28 32.55 12.96
N LYS A 499 22.34 32.64 14.30
CA LYS A 499 21.31 32.12 15.21
C LYS A 499 19.86 32.50 14.86
N PRO A 500 19.47 33.80 14.76
CA PRO A 500 18.08 34.17 14.47
C PRO A 500 17.65 33.70 13.07
N ILE A 501 18.51 33.89 12.07
CA ILE A 501 18.20 33.57 10.66
C ILE A 501 18.02 32.07 10.47
N PHE A 502 18.82 31.28 11.16
CA PHE A 502 18.77 29.81 11.11
C PHE A 502 17.54 29.26 11.82
N SER A 503 17.10 29.91 12.90
CA SER A 503 15.84 29.58 13.57
C SER A 503 14.63 29.79 12.65
N LEU A 504 14.55 30.95 11.98
CA LEU A 504 13.46 31.24 11.03
C LEU A 504 13.49 30.26 9.84
N THR A 505 14.67 29.99 9.30
CA THR A 505 14.85 29.03 8.20
C THR A 505 14.45 27.61 8.59
N LYS A 506 14.71 27.20 9.84
CA LYS A 506 14.29 25.90 10.36
C LYS A 506 12.77 25.75 10.34
N ASN A 507 12.06 26.79 10.79
CA ASN A 507 10.60 26.78 10.82
C ASN A 507 10.02 26.64 9.42
N LEU A 508 10.56 27.39 8.46
CA LEU A 508 10.15 27.27 7.06
C LEU A 508 10.42 25.86 6.52
N SER A 509 11.62 25.32 6.74
CA SER A 509 11.98 23.97 6.27
C SER A 509 11.03 22.89 6.80
N LEU A 510 10.60 22.98 8.05
CA LEU A 510 9.61 22.05 8.63
C LEU A 510 8.23 22.22 8.00
N SER A 511 7.81 23.46 7.72
CA SER A 511 6.52 23.74 7.06
C SER A 511 6.49 23.24 5.61
N LEU A 512 7.58 23.39 4.86
CA LEU A 512 7.69 22.94 3.47
C LEU A 512 7.68 21.40 3.30
N GLN A 513 7.93 20.66 4.37
CA GLN A 513 7.96 19.19 4.37
C GLN A 513 6.64 18.55 4.83
N LYS A 514 5.62 19.34 5.17
CA LYS A 514 4.33 18.79 5.56
C LYS A 514 3.55 18.32 4.32
N VAL A 515 2.79 17.24 4.49
CA VAL A 515 1.97 16.63 3.42
C VAL A 515 0.86 17.58 2.92
N ASP A 516 0.36 18.46 3.79
CA ASP A 516 -0.65 19.46 3.47
C ASP A 516 -0.06 20.73 2.81
N CYS A 517 1.27 20.87 2.74
CA CYS A 517 1.89 22.00 2.06
C CYS A 517 1.69 21.86 0.54
N ASP A 518 0.91 22.75 -0.06
CA ASP A 518 0.77 22.89 -1.50
C ASP A 518 1.68 24.01 -2.04
N LEU A 519 1.66 24.21 -3.37
CA LEU A 519 2.49 25.22 -4.02
C LEU A 519 2.15 26.65 -3.54
N SER A 520 0.88 26.93 -3.28
CA SER A 520 0.42 28.24 -2.78
C SER A 520 0.98 28.53 -1.39
N SER A 521 0.82 27.58 -0.46
CA SER A 521 1.34 27.65 0.90
C SER A 521 2.87 27.74 0.89
N CYS A 522 3.55 26.98 0.01
CA CYS A 522 4.99 27.06 -0.17
C CYS A 522 5.45 28.49 -0.50
N VAL A 523 4.85 29.12 -1.53
CA VAL A 523 5.19 30.48 -1.95
C VAL A 523 4.86 31.50 -0.86
N GLN A 524 3.72 31.34 -0.19
CA GLN A 524 3.35 32.20 0.93
C GLN A 524 4.36 32.11 2.08
N TYR A 525 4.74 30.90 2.50
CA TYR A 525 5.68 30.71 3.60
C TYR A 525 7.08 31.25 3.26
N SER A 526 7.53 31.09 2.00
CA SER A 526 8.80 31.68 1.56
C SER A 526 8.74 33.21 1.55
N ASN A 527 7.61 33.79 1.13
CA ASN A 527 7.42 35.25 1.13
C ASN A 527 7.36 35.81 2.56
N ASN A 528 6.68 35.14 3.47
CA ASN A 528 6.68 35.53 4.88
C ASN A 528 8.10 35.55 5.46
N LEU A 529 8.91 34.52 5.18
CA LEU A 529 10.32 34.50 5.60
C LEU A 529 11.11 35.64 4.97
N TYR A 530 10.90 35.90 3.67
CA TYR A 530 11.54 37.01 2.97
C TYR A 530 11.19 38.35 3.62
N GLU A 531 9.92 38.59 3.92
CA GLU A 531 9.46 39.82 4.59
C GLU A 531 10.05 39.98 5.98
N GLU A 532 10.10 38.92 6.80
CA GLU A 532 10.72 38.97 8.12
C GLU A 532 12.21 39.33 8.04
N ILE A 533 12.95 38.74 7.11
CA ILE A 533 14.38 39.03 6.89
C ILE A 533 14.57 40.42 6.31
N ASN A 534 13.68 40.87 5.42
CA ASN A 534 13.71 42.22 4.85
C ASN A 534 13.44 43.28 5.93
N GLN A 535 12.49 43.03 6.84
CA GLN A 535 12.27 43.88 8.01
C GLN A 535 13.50 43.92 8.93
N MET A 536 14.20 42.79 9.10
CA MET A 536 15.48 42.77 9.82
C MET A 536 16.54 43.65 9.13
N ARG A 537 16.54 43.65 7.80
CA ARG A 537 17.47 44.40 6.95
C ARG A 537 17.17 45.89 6.88
N GLU A 538 15.91 46.29 6.84
CA GLU A 538 15.47 47.70 6.91
C GLU A 538 15.78 48.28 8.30
N ASN A 539 15.55 47.50 9.35
CA ASN A 539 15.87 47.85 10.73
C ASN A 539 17.25 47.36 11.17
N ALA A 540 18.22 47.29 10.25
CA ALA A 540 19.51 46.65 10.52
C ALA A 540 20.30 47.31 11.65
N GLU A 541 20.10 48.61 11.90
CA GLU A 541 20.77 49.31 13.00
C GLU A 541 20.30 48.83 14.37
N SER A 542 18.99 48.82 14.62
CA SER A 542 18.42 48.41 15.90
C SER A 542 18.58 46.90 16.14
N ASN A 543 18.36 46.09 15.11
CA ASN A 543 18.51 44.64 15.20
C ASN A 543 19.97 44.24 15.46
N PHE A 544 20.92 44.84 14.72
CA PHE A 544 22.32 44.53 14.92
C PHE A 544 22.82 45.01 16.29
N LYS A 545 22.30 46.11 16.83
CA LYS A 545 22.65 46.58 18.17
C LYS A 545 22.35 45.52 19.24
N ASN A 546 21.22 44.82 19.13
CA ASN A 546 20.87 43.72 20.04
C ASN A 546 21.80 42.51 19.86
N VAL A 547 22.10 42.13 18.61
CA VAL A 547 23.06 41.05 18.28
C VAL A 547 24.46 41.39 18.82
N PHE A 548 24.89 42.64 18.65
CA PHE A 548 26.20 43.10 19.09
C PHE A 548 26.30 43.18 20.62
N LYS A 549 25.21 43.55 21.30
CA LYS A 549 25.15 43.47 22.77
C LYS A 549 25.36 42.03 23.27
N GLN A 550 24.67 41.06 22.67
CA GLN A 550 24.89 39.64 23.00
C GLN A 550 26.32 39.19 22.67
N ALA A 551 26.92 39.74 21.60
CA ALA A 551 28.30 39.45 21.24
C ALA A 551 29.29 39.99 22.27
N MET A 552 29.05 41.19 22.82
CA MET A 552 29.84 41.75 23.90
C MET A 552 29.73 40.88 25.17
N GLU A 553 28.53 40.49 25.57
CA GLU A 553 28.30 39.62 26.74
C GLU A 553 29.00 38.26 26.57
N MET A 554 28.92 37.66 25.39
CA MET A 554 29.61 36.39 25.07
C MET A 554 31.14 36.56 25.03
N ALA A 555 31.63 37.69 24.51
CA ALA A 555 33.05 38.00 24.47
C ALA A 555 33.64 38.23 25.85
N GLU A 556 32.92 38.93 26.75
CA GLU A 556 33.33 39.14 28.14
C GLU A 556 33.52 37.83 28.88
N LYS A 557 32.57 36.88 28.74
CA LYS A 557 32.65 35.56 29.37
C LYS A 557 33.79 34.69 28.85
N THR A 558 34.21 34.89 27.60
CA THR A 558 35.26 34.10 26.94
C THR A 558 36.62 34.79 26.88
N GLY A 559 36.74 36.00 27.46
CA GLY A 559 37.96 36.79 27.43
C GLY A 559 38.30 37.38 26.05
N ALA A 560 37.37 37.35 25.09
CA ALA A 560 37.56 37.91 23.76
C ALA A 560 37.40 39.44 23.78
N GLN A 561 38.26 40.15 23.02
CA GLN A 561 38.17 41.61 22.90
C GLN A 561 37.47 42.01 21.61
N MET A 562 36.33 42.70 21.71
CA MET A 562 35.53 43.16 20.55
C MET A 562 36.17 44.34 19.81
N ILE A 563 37.27 44.06 19.10
CA ILE A 563 38.03 45.03 18.30
C ILE A 563 37.81 44.83 16.80
N ILE A 564 38.13 45.86 16.02
CA ILE A 564 38.16 45.78 14.55
C ILE A 564 39.43 45.02 14.13
N PRO A 565 39.36 44.10 13.13
CA PRO A 565 40.54 43.40 12.64
C PRO A 565 41.60 44.39 12.12
N ARG A 566 42.88 44.04 12.27
CA ARG A 566 44.02 44.90 11.88
C ARG A 566 43.95 45.26 10.39
N ARG A 567 43.94 46.56 10.08
CA ARG A 567 44.00 47.09 8.70
C ARG A 567 45.45 47.04 8.21
N VAL A 568 45.70 46.41 7.06
CA VAL A 568 47.05 46.34 6.46
C VAL A 568 47.06 47.19 5.18
N LYS A 569 48.14 47.93 4.93
CA LYS A 569 48.23 48.94 3.85
C LYS A 569 47.95 48.40 2.43
N ASN A 570 48.21 47.11 2.17
CA ASN A 570 48.00 46.47 0.86
C ASN A 570 46.82 45.50 0.90
N GLN A 571 45.58 46.00 1.03
CA GLN A 571 44.37 45.18 1.01
C GLN A 571 43.59 45.38 -0.29
N ILE A 572 43.67 44.40 -1.19
CA ILE A 572 42.96 44.40 -2.49
C ILE A 572 41.56 43.73 -2.36
N HIS A 573 41.33 42.90 -1.33
CA HIS A 573 40.16 42.02 -1.24
C HIS A 573 39.40 42.06 0.11
N ARG A 574 39.66 43.03 1.02
CA ARG A 574 38.92 43.17 2.30
C ARG A 574 38.20 44.50 2.40
N GLU A 575 36.97 44.46 2.90
CA GLU A 575 36.16 45.64 3.14
C GLU A 575 36.72 46.46 4.32
N ASN A 576 37.07 47.73 4.07
CA ASN A 576 37.69 48.64 5.04
C ASN A 576 36.69 49.68 5.54
N TYR A 577 35.59 49.23 6.15
CA TYR A 577 34.59 50.14 6.70
C TYR A 577 35.13 50.94 7.88
N ALA A 578 34.97 52.26 7.83
CA ALA A 578 35.25 53.17 8.94
C ALA A 578 34.15 53.10 10.01
N GLY A 579 34.51 53.33 11.27
CA GLY A 579 33.56 53.37 12.41
C GLY A 579 34.07 52.65 13.65
N ASN A 580 33.17 52.49 14.62
CA ASN A 580 33.36 51.66 15.81
C ASN A 580 33.19 50.15 15.46
N PRO A 581 33.55 49.22 16.36
CA PRO A 581 33.41 47.78 16.11
C PRO A 581 31.98 47.37 15.70
N GLU A 582 30.96 47.93 16.33
CA GLU A 582 29.55 47.68 15.99
C GLU A 582 29.24 48.03 14.53
N ALA A 583 29.57 49.24 14.10
CA ALA A 583 29.34 49.68 12.73
C ALA A 583 30.15 48.86 11.71
N TYR A 584 31.37 48.47 12.07
CA TYR A 584 32.22 47.63 11.23
C TYR A 584 31.57 46.25 10.96
N TYR A 585 31.18 45.54 12.02
CA TYR A 585 30.61 44.19 11.88
C TYR A 585 29.19 44.19 11.30
N ARG A 586 28.41 45.25 11.53
CA ARG A 586 27.13 45.46 10.85
C ARG A 586 27.29 45.49 9.34
N LYS A 587 28.27 46.25 8.83
CA LYS A 587 28.52 46.45 7.40
C LYS A 587 29.29 45.31 6.74
N SER A 588 30.16 44.61 7.47
CA SER A 588 31.01 43.55 6.91
C SER A 588 30.44 42.12 7.06
N ILE A 589 29.48 41.91 7.95
CA ILE A 589 28.90 40.59 8.21
C ILE A 589 27.38 40.63 8.08
N PHE A 590 26.70 41.41 8.91
CA PHE A 590 25.25 41.31 9.07
C PHE A 590 24.48 41.74 7.82
N ILE A 591 24.73 42.95 7.32
CA ILE A 591 24.07 43.48 6.12
C ILE A 591 24.37 42.62 4.88
N PRO A 592 25.64 42.30 4.55
CA PRO A 592 25.93 41.44 3.40
C PRO A 592 25.27 40.07 3.49
N PHE A 593 25.18 39.48 4.70
CA PHE A 593 24.53 38.18 4.89
C PHE A 593 23.04 38.24 4.64
N LEU A 594 22.35 39.25 5.16
CA LEU A 594 20.93 39.46 4.91
C LEU A 594 20.67 39.73 3.42
N ASP A 595 21.42 40.63 2.80
CA ASP A 595 21.26 41.00 1.39
C ASP A 595 21.43 39.77 0.47
N HIS A 596 22.51 39.00 0.70
CA HIS A 596 22.76 37.80 -0.07
C HIS A 596 21.72 36.70 0.22
N TYR A 597 21.17 36.62 1.43
CA TYR A 597 20.13 35.63 1.72
C TYR A 597 18.79 36.00 1.08
N LEU A 598 18.40 37.28 1.12
CA LEU A 598 17.21 37.80 0.46
C LEU A 598 17.27 37.58 -1.06
N ASP A 599 18.40 37.89 -1.69
CA ASP A 599 18.64 37.63 -3.12
C ASP A 599 18.50 36.15 -3.47
N GLN A 600 19.06 35.27 -2.64
CA GLN A 600 18.96 33.82 -2.89
C GLN A 600 17.55 33.27 -2.63
N LEU A 601 16.79 33.83 -1.68
CA LEU A 601 15.40 33.42 -1.45
C LEU A 601 14.50 33.86 -2.62
N SER A 602 14.59 35.13 -3.03
CA SER A 602 13.74 35.67 -4.10
C SER A 602 14.02 34.98 -5.44
N SER A 603 15.30 34.81 -5.80
CA SER A 603 15.68 34.17 -7.07
C SER A 603 15.28 32.69 -7.15
N ARG A 604 15.35 31.93 -6.05
CA ARG A 604 15.09 30.48 -6.06
C ARG A 604 13.62 30.09 -5.96
N PHE A 605 12.80 30.91 -5.31
CA PHE A 605 11.34 30.69 -5.25
C PHE A 605 10.60 31.40 -6.39
N LEU A 606 11.31 32.08 -7.28
CA LEU A 606 10.73 32.71 -8.47
C LEU A 606 10.04 31.70 -9.39
N ASP A 607 10.64 30.54 -9.61
CA ASP A 607 10.05 29.49 -10.47
C ASP A 607 8.74 28.96 -9.86
N HIS A 608 8.72 28.71 -8.54
CA HIS A 608 7.49 28.30 -7.82
C HIS A 608 6.40 29.36 -7.93
N SER A 609 6.77 30.64 -7.75
CA SER A 609 5.84 31.77 -7.82
C SER A 609 5.29 31.94 -9.23
N THR A 610 6.15 31.82 -10.25
CA THR A 610 5.79 31.92 -11.67
C THR A 610 4.85 30.78 -12.05
N LEU A 611 5.14 29.54 -11.62
CA LEU A 611 4.26 28.41 -11.86
C LEU A 611 2.90 28.57 -11.18
N LEU A 612 2.88 29.02 -9.92
CA LEU A 612 1.64 29.29 -9.20
C LEU A 612 0.79 30.33 -9.93
N LEU A 613 1.40 31.43 -10.41
CA LEU A 613 0.72 32.49 -11.15
C LEU A 613 0.00 31.96 -12.41
N LYS A 614 0.57 30.96 -13.09
CA LYS A 614 -0.04 30.36 -14.29
C LYS A 614 -1.34 29.60 -14.00
N ILE A 615 -1.52 29.08 -12.79
CA ILE A 615 -2.61 28.15 -12.46
C ILE A 615 -3.61 28.75 -11.47
N GLN A 616 -3.15 29.55 -10.50
CA GLN A 616 -3.98 29.98 -9.37
C GLN A 616 -5.21 30.81 -9.76
N ASN A 617 -5.19 31.42 -10.95
CA ASN A 617 -6.24 32.30 -11.44
C ASN A 617 -7.57 31.57 -11.68
N ILE A 618 -7.56 30.24 -11.84
CA ILE A 618 -8.79 29.42 -11.96
C ILE A 618 -9.42 29.08 -10.61
N LEU A 619 -8.74 29.36 -9.50
CA LEU A 619 -9.31 29.12 -8.18
C LEU A 619 -10.46 30.10 -7.96
N PRO A 620 -11.66 29.67 -7.50
CA PRO A 620 -12.81 30.56 -7.34
C PRO A 620 -12.51 31.82 -6.52
N SER A 621 -11.68 31.69 -5.47
CA SER A 621 -11.27 32.81 -4.61
C SER A 621 -10.37 33.84 -5.30
N LYS A 622 -9.71 33.49 -6.39
CA LYS A 622 -8.82 34.37 -7.19
C LYS A 622 -9.51 34.87 -8.44
N CYS A 623 -10.33 34.01 -9.07
CA CYS A 623 -11.07 34.30 -10.30
C CYS A 623 -11.95 35.56 -10.17
N ILE A 624 -12.60 35.76 -9.02
CA ILE A 624 -13.48 36.91 -8.75
C ILE A 624 -12.75 38.26 -8.91
N ALA A 625 -11.46 38.30 -8.60
CA ALA A 625 -10.65 39.51 -8.63
C ALA A 625 -10.06 39.82 -10.02
N LEU A 626 -10.20 38.91 -11.00
CA LEU A 626 -9.66 39.09 -12.34
C LEU A 626 -10.51 40.06 -13.15
N ASP A 627 -9.84 40.97 -13.86
CA ASP A 627 -10.45 41.76 -14.90
C ASP A 627 -10.54 40.97 -16.21
N THR A 628 -11.20 41.54 -17.22
CA THR A 628 -11.45 40.85 -18.50
C THR A 628 -10.15 40.48 -19.21
N ASP A 629 -9.11 41.29 -19.08
CA ASP A 629 -7.81 41.03 -19.71
C ASP A 629 -7.04 39.94 -18.97
N GLY A 630 -7.06 39.93 -17.63
CA GLY A 630 -6.49 38.86 -16.82
C GLY A 630 -7.16 37.50 -17.04
N ILE A 631 -8.48 37.48 -17.31
CA ILE A 631 -9.19 36.25 -17.70
C ILE A 631 -8.67 35.73 -19.06
N LYS A 632 -8.53 36.61 -20.05
CA LYS A 632 -8.01 36.23 -21.37
C LYS A 632 -6.57 35.71 -21.30
N GLU A 633 -5.73 36.37 -20.52
CA GLU A 633 -4.33 35.95 -20.31
C GLU A 633 -4.26 34.59 -19.60
N THR A 634 -5.12 34.38 -18.59
CA THR A 634 -5.23 33.09 -17.90
C THR A 634 -5.65 31.99 -18.86
N ALA A 635 -6.72 32.20 -19.64
CA ALA A 635 -7.20 31.23 -20.62
C ALA A 635 -6.12 30.91 -21.67
N HIS A 636 -5.45 31.93 -22.21
CA HIS A 636 -4.35 31.75 -23.16
C HIS A 636 -3.20 30.93 -22.55
N THR A 637 -2.82 31.22 -21.31
CA THR A 637 -1.75 30.52 -20.60
C THR A 637 -2.10 29.05 -20.41
N LEU A 638 -3.33 28.75 -19.96
CA LEU A 638 -3.78 27.38 -19.75
C LEU A 638 -3.81 26.57 -21.05
N ILE A 639 -4.32 27.15 -22.14
CA ILE A 639 -4.38 26.48 -23.45
C ILE A 639 -2.98 26.23 -24.01
N THR A 640 -2.06 27.16 -23.78
CA THR A 640 -0.68 27.02 -24.27
C THR A 640 0.07 25.93 -23.51
N GLU A 641 -0.12 25.85 -22.19
CA GLU A 641 0.63 24.93 -21.32
C GLU A 641 -0.03 23.55 -21.18
N TRP A 642 -1.37 23.47 -21.23
CA TRP A 642 -2.16 22.23 -21.10
C TRP A 642 -3.26 22.10 -22.18
N PRO A 643 -2.88 22.06 -23.47
CA PRO A 643 -3.85 22.06 -24.57
C PRO A 643 -4.80 20.85 -24.58
N ASN A 644 -4.38 19.70 -24.04
CA ASN A 644 -5.20 18.48 -24.05
C ASN A 644 -6.22 18.40 -22.90
N GLU A 645 -6.04 19.22 -21.85
CA GLU A 645 -6.91 19.22 -20.67
C GLU A 645 -8.16 20.10 -20.86
N ILE A 646 -8.07 21.06 -21.78
CA ILE A 646 -9.12 22.06 -21.99
C ILE A 646 -10.03 21.56 -23.10
N LEU A 647 -11.25 21.21 -22.71
CA LEU A 647 -12.31 20.84 -23.64
C LEU A 647 -12.94 22.11 -24.21
N GLY A 648 -12.68 22.41 -25.49
CA GLY A 648 -13.30 23.51 -26.21
C GLY A 648 -12.31 24.53 -26.78
N THR A 649 -12.85 25.66 -27.23
CA THR A 649 -12.08 26.79 -27.77
C THR A 649 -11.61 27.73 -26.65
N SER A 650 -10.69 28.65 -26.99
CA SER A 650 -10.31 29.71 -26.05
C SER A 650 -11.49 30.57 -25.61
N GLU A 651 -12.49 30.74 -26.47
CA GLU A 651 -13.70 31.51 -26.16
C GLU A 651 -14.57 30.78 -25.14
N ASP A 652 -14.67 29.46 -25.25
CA ASP A 652 -15.43 28.62 -24.31
C ASP A 652 -14.81 28.68 -22.91
N LEU A 653 -13.48 28.58 -22.80
CA LEU A 653 -12.79 28.69 -21.51
C LEU A 653 -12.92 30.09 -20.91
N ILE A 654 -12.84 31.14 -21.72
CA ILE A 654 -13.07 32.51 -21.26
C ILE A 654 -14.50 32.66 -20.73
N ALA A 655 -15.49 32.16 -21.47
CA ALA A 655 -16.89 32.21 -21.05
C ALA A 655 -17.11 31.46 -19.73
N GLU A 656 -16.49 30.29 -19.57
CA GLU A 656 -16.55 29.49 -18.35
C GLU A 656 -15.91 30.22 -17.15
N ILE A 657 -14.71 30.77 -17.31
CA ILE A 657 -14.03 31.56 -16.25
C ILE A 657 -14.87 32.80 -15.89
N VAL A 658 -15.53 33.44 -16.86
CA VAL A 658 -16.46 34.55 -16.61
C VAL A 658 -17.69 34.11 -15.83
N MET A 659 -18.18 32.88 -16.03
CA MET A 659 -19.29 32.32 -15.23
C MET A 659 -18.88 31.95 -13.81
N TRP A 660 -17.60 31.60 -13.59
CA TRP A 660 -17.07 31.30 -12.24
C TRP A 660 -16.83 32.55 -11.39
N ARG A 661 -16.60 33.70 -12.03
CA ARG A 661 -16.52 35.02 -11.39
C ARG A 661 -17.90 35.48 -10.90
#